data_AF-A0A7X9A855-F1
#
_entry.id   AF-A0A7X9A855-F1
#
_cell.length_a   1.000
_cell.length_b   1.000
_cell.length_c   1.000
_cell.angle_alpha   90.00
_cell.angle_beta   90.00
_cell.angle_gamma   90.00
#
_symmetry.space_group_name_H-M   'P 1'
#
loop_
_entity.id
_entity.type
_entity.pdbx_description
1 polymer ?
#
loop_
_entity_poly.entity_id
_entity_poly.type
_entity_poly.pdbx_seq_one_letter_code
_entity_poly.pdbx_strand_id
1 'polypeptide(L)'
;MNYELLNKKHRERMNAITHNDFTMQWEDPKIMDILMGCLPQVRRFSQDEGIEDEIRQLENMFSSYDAFATNKEVFINEISECIDAIHKKKRSWHGLNLNEVKECVSQHKFCLISGEGGIGKSFFVKCLEESLENEQIPHLCIYGKFEKDTENIDVNEIINNHKNRFVFIVDAINEMSEYGQRELLNLLTELKKYLGIRIVITYRTNAMDENLLVKFKEIAEAKYRFQGVSFESALNELLKLKVPDIYMYEDILFSNNALLLSKLLNVLRSPKLVNETEKGIASITFILERYIKEAASRALNGSNTYRGVDLWEDTKRVARWMYEHGEKSIDEDSLMSVITTGEFYISLMLQMGFLGTYESDSVQYYQFLIDSLTDFLIARSLFADIQGKSIDEQVSIIDNKVESIYGLEEAITIALFDKMSPDYLKIMEILQRCGLIENLQYTTLVKIRFNKSSIDSFLTVFSPIRPRDCLAVMGGFTDKPFNCSNYLFDYYFGSEKKSAELSEVLSEFHSIDKIKKRLKNNLYFITLNDRDDRRDDEAYYFALLCCASPNKDVRCLAMKLLYEIVSNKIEYKSRILMEYDSIDDFYIKESIIQVLSLSHGDGEIKLFFEMLVREEEDLSAKSIKRIAAFLGDQYSYIRWNRINHFTDIEQAIISDYLHKILFRVDLIDKDFLPFRYRWKNQIDMFEKFLKNDKRRIDDFNRNLEEKYYCVRGGECSGSEVFKRIIFCEFKLNAELESLDMGSFMVSYEQIIKRVFSFYNIVESELPTKLYPEIMLNSTYMKCIDIATGLFYGSLMCNYYTDQFSTYNSYQDCIGFEVYDPLKYGEKIVLTSPVPTYQNFVESLGDEVVNSIIIPATRDLEWVRNVELTRENVLALLKPIKQREYEWVMLAGSIFIGNGHKYYEKWADTYSVWCCTSDSETISDDGSARYLTIELDEYADNIRRYSRIEKKPWLCKRVSNIYGQSNVFDLTALVLPPAELIRFFELEYNVSDCSWKSSDGTKVIICNNNQHSYYDDPVESTVFIRKDYLERYLENHTLKYFVFTERRIAETDYADETSLHFEILNGRIEKEILNHGGRTSRTPAFNALCKKCPHSHIRDYI
;
A
#
# COMPACT_ATOMS: atom_id res chain seq x y z
N MET A 1 -26.21 33.72 -19.11
CA MET A 1 -25.18 34.67 -18.62
C MET A 1 -23.87 34.32 -19.30
N ASN A 2 -22.93 35.26 -19.46
CA ASN A 2 -21.58 34.92 -19.91
C ASN A 2 -20.93 33.93 -18.91
N TYR A 3 -20.22 32.92 -19.41
CA TYR A 3 -19.67 31.84 -18.59
C TYR A 3 -18.70 32.30 -17.48
N GLU A 4 -17.88 33.34 -17.71
CA GLU A 4 -16.92 33.86 -16.72
C GLU A 4 -17.65 34.48 -15.52
N LEU A 5 -18.74 35.20 -15.80
CA LEU A 5 -19.58 35.78 -14.76
C LEU A 5 -20.29 34.69 -13.95
N LEU A 6 -20.73 33.63 -14.63
CA LEU A 6 -21.40 32.50 -13.98
C LEU A 6 -20.42 31.71 -13.10
N ASN A 7 -19.20 31.44 -13.58
CA ASN A 7 -18.12 30.84 -12.77
C ASN A 7 -17.83 31.68 -11.53
N LYS A 8 -17.63 32.99 -11.69
CA LYS A 8 -17.35 33.88 -10.56
C LYS A 8 -18.44 33.81 -9.49
N LYS A 9 -19.71 33.89 -9.90
CA LYS A 9 -20.86 33.76 -8.99
C LYS A 9 -20.87 32.42 -8.26
N HIS A 10 -20.55 31.33 -8.95
CA HIS A 10 -20.51 29.99 -8.38
C HIS A 10 -19.32 29.80 -7.42
N ARG A 11 -18.13 30.29 -7.80
CA ARG A 11 -16.90 30.26 -7.00
C ARG A 11 -17.07 31.01 -5.68
N GLU A 12 -17.65 32.21 -5.72
CA GLU A 12 -17.97 32.99 -4.51
C GLU A 12 -18.91 32.23 -3.58
N ARG A 13 -19.97 31.60 -4.12
CA ARG A 13 -20.91 30.78 -3.33
C ARG A 13 -20.25 29.53 -2.76
N MET A 14 -19.41 28.84 -3.52
CA MET A 14 -18.65 27.67 -3.02
C MET A 14 -17.66 28.05 -1.93
N ASN A 15 -16.93 29.15 -2.09
CA ASN A 15 -15.99 29.64 -1.08
C ASN A 15 -16.66 29.99 0.24
N ALA A 16 -17.88 30.53 0.21
CA ALA A 16 -18.65 30.83 1.42
C ALA A 16 -19.06 29.60 2.23
N ILE A 17 -19.12 28.40 1.63
CA ILE A 17 -19.53 27.16 2.29
C ILE A 17 -18.38 26.16 2.47
N THR A 18 -17.16 26.52 2.05
CA THR A 18 -15.99 25.65 2.16
C THR A 18 -15.14 26.10 3.35
N HIS A 19 -15.19 25.34 4.44
CA HIS A 19 -14.31 25.53 5.60
C HIS A 19 -13.57 24.22 5.90
N ASN A 20 -12.24 24.25 5.79
CA ASN A 20 -11.40 23.08 6.02
C ASN A 20 -10.66 23.25 7.35
N ASP A 21 -11.15 22.59 8.39
CA ASP A 21 -10.47 22.50 9.69
C ASP A 21 -9.31 21.47 9.68
N PHE A 22 -9.24 20.66 8.62
CA PHE A 22 -8.29 19.57 8.43
C PHE A 22 -7.83 19.52 6.97
N THR A 23 -6.56 19.16 6.76
CA THR A 23 -5.99 18.95 5.43
C THR A 23 -5.80 17.45 5.22
N MET A 24 -6.47 16.89 4.21
CA MET A 24 -6.33 15.48 3.84
C MET A 24 -5.98 15.36 2.37
N GLN A 25 -5.16 14.38 2.02
CA GLN A 25 -4.81 14.05 0.63
C GLN A 25 -5.87 13.17 -0.03
N TRP A 26 -5.97 13.22 -1.36
CA TRP A 26 -6.82 12.32 -2.14
C TRP A 26 -6.24 10.90 -2.19
N GLU A 27 -7.09 9.88 -2.20
CA GLU A 27 -6.66 8.48 -2.34
C GLU A 27 -6.00 8.23 -3.71
N ASP A 28 -6.53 8.84 -4.77
CA ASP A 28 -5.96 8.80 -6.12
C ASP A 28 -5.64 10.23 -6.56
N PRO A 29 -4.40 10.71 -6.36
CA PRO A 29 -4.03 12.07 -6.75
C PRO A 29 -3.95 12.24 -8.28
N LYS A 30 -3.71 11.16 -9.03
CA LYS A 30 -3.46 11.21 -10.48
C LYS A 30 -4.68 11.65 -11.29
N ILE A 31 -5.89 11.41 -10.78
CA ILE A 31 -7.12 11.80 -11.47
C ILE A 31 -7.20 13.31 -11.73
N MET A 32 -6.60 14.14 -10.87
CA MET A 32 -6.52 15.58 -11.10
C MET A 32 -5.69 15.88 -12.36
N ASP A 33 -4.49 15.30 -12.46
CA ASP A 33 -3.59 15.49 -13.59
C ASP A 33 -4.23 15.00 -14.91
N ILE A 34 -4.91 13.85 -14.85
CA ILE A 34 -5.65 13.31 -16.01
C ILE A 34 -6.77 14.28 -16.44
N LEU A 35 -7.58 14.78 -15.51
CA LEU A 35 -8.61 15.76 -15.87
C LEU A 35 -8.03 17.10 -16.36
N MET A 36 -6.81 17.46 -15.97
CA MET A 36 -6.07 18.58 -16.56
C MET A 36 -5.53 18.28 -17.97
N GLY A 37 -5.45 17.01 -18.37
CA GLY A 37 -5.08 16.57 -19.72
C GLY A 37 -3.74 15.84 -19.82
N CYS A 38 -3.13 15.50 -18.68
CA CYS A 38 -1.88 14.74 -18.63
C CYS A 38 -2.10 13.26 -18.94
N LEU A 39 -1.13 12.63 -19.60
CA LEU A 39 -1.11 11.20 -19.86
C LEU A 39 -0.28 10.44 -18.80
N PRO A 40 -0.47 9.12 -18.65
CA PRO A 40 0.43 8.28 -17.86
C PRO A 40 1.87 8.40 -18.36
N GLN A 41 2.84 8.35 -17.44
CA GLN A 41 4.24 8.44 -17.80
C GLN A 41 4.74 7.16 -18.49
N VAL A 42 5.54 7.33 -19.55
CA VAL A 42 6.29 6.24 -20.17
C VAL A 42 7.47 5.89 -19.27
N ARG A 43 7.50 4.66 -18.73
CA ARG A 43 8.57 4.21 -17.85
C ARG A 43 9.73 3.64 -18.66
N ARG A 44 10.94 4.05 -18.31
CA ARG A 44 12.20 3.48 -18.83
C ARG A 44 12.83 2.57 -17.79
N PHE A 45 13.40 1.46 -18.25
CA PHE A 45 14.15 0.53 -17.42
C PHE A 45 15.61 0.49 -17.83
N SER A 46 16.50 0.16 -16.88
CA SER A 46 17.94 0.03 -17.13
C SER A 46 18.30 -1.02 -18.19
N GLN A 47 17.37 -1.93 -18.51
CA GLN A 47 17.56 -2.99 -19.49
C GLN A 47 17.07 -2.63 -20.90
N ASP A 48 16.64 -1.39 -21.16
CA ASP A 48 16.06 -0.97 -22.45
C ASP A 48 17.10 -0.69 -23.56
N GLU A 49 18.35 -1.13 -23.35
CA GLU A 49 19.40 -1.13 -24.36
C GLU A 49 18.92 -1.83 -25.65
N GLY A 50 18.92 -1.11 -26.77
CA GLY A 50 18.50 -1.61 -28.09
C GLY A 50 17.07 -1.26 -28.53
N ILE A 51 16.26 -0.62 -27.67
CA ILE A 51 14.92 -0.10 -28.00
C ILE A 51 14.74 1.40 -27.69
N GLU A 52 15.84 2.11 -27.37
CA GLU A 52 15.81 3.52 -26.97
C GLU A 52 15.22 4.45 -28.04
N ASP A 53 15.46 4.17 -29.31
CA ASP A 53 14.92 4.98 -30.42
C ASP A 53 13.40 4.84 -30.51
N GLU A 54 12.86 3.63 -30.35
CA GLU A 54 11.41 3.42 -30.30
C GLU A 54 10.77 4.04 -29.05
N ILE A 55 11.42 3.93 -27.89
CA ILE A 55 10.94 4.59 -26.67
C ILE A 55 10.96 6.11 -26.84
N ARG A 56 12.01 6.68 -27.44
CA ARG A 56 12.07 8.12 -27.74
C ARG A 56 10.99 8.53 -28.74
N GLN A 57 10.70 7.69 -29.74
CA GLN A 57 9.58 7.94 -30.65
C GLN A 57 8.24 7.95 -29.89
N LEU A 58 8.02 6.99 -29.00
CA LEU A 58 6.84 6.93 -28.16
C LEU A 58 6.72 8.17 -27.26
N GLU A 59 7.79 8.61 -26.60
CA GLU A 59 7.81 9.83 -25.78
C GLU A 59 7.58 11.11 -26.61
N ASN A 60 8.10 11.16 -27.84
CA ASN A 60 7.83 12.26 -28.76
C ASN A 60 6.34 12.31 -29.13
N MET A 61 5.70 11.16 -29.32
CA MET A 61 4.26 11.10 -29.55
C MET A 61 3.48 11.57 -28.32
N PHE A 62 3.86 11.12 -27.11
CA PHE A 62 3.25 11.56 -25.85
C PHE A 62 3.40 13.07 -25.63
N SER A 63 4.57 13.63 -25.88
CA SER A 63 4.81 15.08 -25.75
C SER A 63 4.07 15.91 -26.81
N SER A 64 3.73 15.32 -27.95
CA SER A 64 2.88 15.95 -28.97
C SER A 64 1.38 15.84 -28.68
N TYR A 65 0.98 15.06 -27.67
CA TYR A 65 -0.42 14.88 -27.31
C TYR A 65 -1.00 16.14 -26.67
N ASP A 66 -2.06 16.64 -27.29
CA ASP A 66 -2.95 17.66 -26.76
C ASP A 66 -4.34 17.05 -26.51
N ALA A 67 -4.83 17.10 -25.27
CA ALA A 67 -6.12 16.53 -24.88
C ALA A 67 -7.32 17.09 -25.69
N PHE A 68 -7.21 18.31 -26.20
CA PHE A 68 -8.27 18.98 -26.97
C PHE A 68 -8.09 18.76 -28.48
N ALA A 69 -6.88 18.96 -29.00
CA ALA A 69 -6.62 18.99 -30.44
C ALA A 69 -6.34 17.62 -31.07
N THR A 70 -5.78 16.68 -30.31
CA THR A 70 -5.34 15.40 -30.87
C THR A 70 -6.53 14.54 -31.29
N ASN A 71 -6.41 13.87 -32.43
CA ASN A 71 -7.34 12.80 -32.80
C ASN A 71 -7.05 11.56 -31.95
N LYS A 72 -7.95 11.29 -31.01
CA LYS A 72 -7.80 10.27 -29.97
C LYS A 72 -7.70 8.85 -30.55
N GLU A 73 -8.46 8.53 -31.60
CA GLU A 73 -8.42 7.20 -32.22
C GLU A 73 -7.11 6.96 -32.98
N VAL A 74 -6.67 7.97 -33.73
CA VAL A 74 -5.40 7.91 -34.47
C VAL A 74 -4.23 7.78 -33.49
N PHE A 75 -4.21 8.61 -32.44
CA PHE A 75 -3.17 8.58 -31.41
C PHE A 75 -3.05 7.22 -30.72
N ILE A 76 -4.17 6.61 -30.33
CA ILE A 76 -4.19 5.28 -29.71
C ILE A 76 -3.67 4.20 -30.67
N ASN A 77 -4.02 4.29 -31.96
CA ASN A 77 -3.52 3.34 -32.96
C ASN A 77 -2.01 3.49 -33.18
N GLU A 78 -1.52 4.72 -33.32
CA GLU A 78 -0.08 4.98 -33.49
C GLU A 78 0.71 4.51 -32.25
N ILE A 79 0.20 4.77 -31.04
CA ILE A 79 0.82 4.25 -29.81
C ILE A 79 0.84 2.72 -29.82
N SER A 80 -0.28 2.09 -30.18
CA SER A 80 -0.36 0.63 -30.25
C SER A 80 0.67 0.06 -31.23
N GLU A 81 0.84 0.67 -32.40
CA GLU A 81 1.84 0.26 -33.39
C GLU A 81 3.28 0.45 -32.87
N CYS A 82 3.55 1.55 -32.16
CA CYS A 82 4.85 1.80 -31.55
C CYS A 82 5.17 0.80 -30.43
N ILE A 83 4.19 0.52 -29.55
CA ILE A 83 4.29 -0.52 -28.51
C ILE A 83 4.53 -1.90 -29.14
N ASP A 84 3.82 -2.24 -30.23
CA ASP A 84 4.04 -3.49 -30.96
C ASP A 84 5.44 -3.57 -31.58
N ALA A 85 5.98 -2.45 -32.09
CA ALA A 85 7.35 -2.37 -32.58
C ALA A 85 8.37 -2.62 -31.46
N ILE A 86 8.13 -2.04 -30.28
CA ILE A 86 8.94 -2.30 -29.08
C ILE A 86 8.86 -3.77 -28.69
N HIS A 87 7.66 -4.36 -28.59
CA HIS A 87 7.50 -5.77 -28.23
C HIS A 87 8.11 -6.73 -29.26
N LYS A 88 8.17 -6.36 -30.55
CA LYS A 88 8.87 -7.16 -31.58
C LYS A 88 10.36 -7.26 -31.28
N LYS A 89 10.98 -6.16 -30.81
CA LYS A 89 12.40 -6.15 -30.41
C LYS A 89 12.61 -6.75 -29.02
N LYS A 90 11.73 -6.41 -28.07
CA LYS A 90 11.80 -6.81 -26.66
C LYS A 90 10.41 -7.17 -26.15
N ARG A 91 10.04 -8.45 -26.31
CA ARG A 91 8.70 -8.95 -25.90
C ARG A 91 8.37 -8.73 -24.43
N SER A 92 9.37 -8.64 -23.55
CA SER A 92 9.21 -8.44 -22.11
C SER A 92 9.10 -6.98 -21.66
N TRP A 93 9.13 -6.01 -22.57
CA TRP A 93 8.99 -4.60 -22.22
C TRP A 93 7.58 -4.31 -21.67
N HIS A 94 7.51 -3.54 -20.58
CA HIS A 94 6.25 -3.23 -19.88
C HIS A 94 6.25 -1.78 -19.37
N GLY A 95 6.90 -0.88 -20.12
CA GLY A 95 7.07 0.53 -19.73
C GLY A 95 5.81 1.38 -19.82
N LEU A 96 4.76 0.88 -20.50
CA LEU A 96 3.50 1.59 -20.68
C LEU A 96 2.35 0.60 -20.89
N ASN A 97 1.22 0.80 -20.19
CA ASN A 97 0.02 0.01 -20.38
C ASN A 97 -0.95 0.71 -21.35
N LEU A 98 -1.18 0.12 -22.53
CA LEU A 98 -2.07 0.68 -23.54
C LEU A 98 -3.52 0.85 -23.03
N ASN A 99 -4.00 -0.04 -22.16
CA ASN A 99 -5.35 0.07 -21.62
C ASN A 99 -5.49 1.28 -20.66
N GLU A 100 -4.46 1.53 -19.85
CA GLU A 100 -4.41 2.73 -18.98
C GLU A 100 -4.42 4.01 -19.81
N VAL A 101 -3.68 4.05 -20.92
CA VAL A 101 -3.68 5.19 -21.85
C VAL A 101 -5.06 5.35 -22.51
N LYS A 102 -5.69 4.26 -22.95
CA LYS A 102 -7.05 4.30 -23.53
C LYS A 102 -8.08 4.85 -22.55
N GLU A 103 -8.00 4.44 -21.29
CA GLU A 103 -8.88 4.94 -20.23
C GLU A 103 -8.64 6.42 -19.93
N CYS A 104 -7.37 6.83 -19.82
CA CYS A 104 -7.01 8.23 -19.64
C CYS A 104 -7.52 9.11 -20.81
N VAL A 105 -7.31 8.67 -22.05
CA VAL A 105 -7.77 9.37 -23.25
C VAL A 105 -9.30 9.44 -23.34
N SER A 106 -10.04 8.43 -22.85
CA SER A 106 -11.50 8.48 -22.80
C SER A 106 -11.99 9.43 -21.69
N GLN A 107 -11.31 9.47 -20.55
CA GLN A 107 -11.55 10.43 -19.48
C GLN A 107 -11.32 11.88 -19.94
N HIS A 108 -10.39 12.13 -20.86
CA HIS A 108 -10.19 13.46 -21.43
C HIS A 108 -11.38 13.99 -22.22
N LYS A 109 -12.21 13.13 -22.82
CA LYS A 109 -13.35 13.58 -23.63
C LYS A 109 -14.61 13.83 -22.80
N PHE A 110 -15.11 12.77 -22.15
CA PHE A 110 -16.29 12.86 -21.30
C PHE A 110 -16.18 11.85 -20.16
N CYS A 111 -15.84 12.37 -18.98
CA CYS A 111 -15.76 11.61 -17.74
C CYS A 111 -17.02 11.80 -16.86
N LEU A 112 -17.64 10.68 -16.50
CA LEU A 112 -18.74 10.64 -15.53
C LEU A 112 -18.22 10.08 -14.20
N ILE A 113 -18.22 10.92 -13.16
CA ILE A 113 -17.68 10.64 -11.83
C ILE A 113 -18.82 10.31 -10.86
N SER A 114 -18.76 9.11 -10.29
CA SER A 114 -19.70 8.62 -9.28
C SER A 114 -19.07 8.57 -7.89
N GLY A 115 -19.88 8.63 -6.84
CA GLY A 115 -19.41 8.39 -5.47
C GLY A 115 -20.48 8.66 -4.43
N GLU A 116 -20.27 8.17 -3.21
CA GLU A 116 -21.19 8.35 -2.09
C GLU A 116 -21.36 9.84 -1.70
N GLY A 117 -22.45 10.16 -0.98
CA GLY A 117 -22.65 11.49 -0.42
C GLY A 117 -21.55 11.85 0.57
N GLY A 118 -21.02 13.09 0.50
CA GLY A 118 -19.98 13.56 1.42
C GLY A 118 -18.55 13.07 1.14
N ILE A 119 -18.34 12.22 0.12
CA ILE A 119 -17.02 11.64 -0.18
C ILE A 119 -15.96 12.66 -0.68
N GLY A 120 -16.35 13.89 -1.01
CA GLY A 120 -15.43 14.97 -1.39
C GLY A 120 -15.50 15.46 -2.84
N LYS A 121 -16.39 14.91 -3.68
CA LYS A 121 -16.51 15.25 -5.13
C LYS A 121 -16.61 16.75 -5.41
N SER A 122 -17.49 17.47 -4.73
CA SER A 122 -17.69 18.92 -4.97
C SER A 122 -16.47 19.76 -4.61
N PHE A 123 -15.72 19.36 -3.57
CA PHE A 123 -14.46 20.02 -3.22
C PHE A 123 -13.37 19.69 -4.25
N PHE A 124 -13.33 18.46 -4.74
CA PHE A 124 -12.44 18.09 -5.86
C PHE A 124 -12.75 18.91 -7.13
N VAL A 125 -14.02 19.06 -7.51
CA VAL A 125 -14.43 19.87 -8.66
C VAL A 125 -14.05 21.35 -8.47
N LYS A 126 -14.19 21.87 -7.25
CA LYS A 126 -13.69 23.21 -6.93
C LYS A 126 -12.18 23.34 -7.17
N CYS A 127 -11.37 22.40 -6.67
CA CYS A 127 -9.93 22.42 -6.91
C CYS A 127 -9.60 22.30 -8.41
N LEU A 128 -10.33 21.47 -9.16
CA LEU A 128 -10.18 21.36 -10.62
C LEU A 128 -10.49 22.68 -11.32
N GLU A 129 -11.56 23.37 -10.91
CA GLU A 129 -11.94 24.69 -11.43
C GLU A 129 -10.85 25.74 -11.16
N GLU A 130 -10.31 25.77 -9.94
CA GLU A 130 -9.19 26.64 -9.56
C GLU A 130 -7.92 26.34 -10.37
N SER A 131 -7.61 25.07 -10.62
CA SER A 131 -6.49 24.66 -11.49
C SER A 131 -6.68 25.10 -12.94
N LEU A 132 -7.89 24.95 -13.50
CA LEU A 132 -8.21 25.39 -14.86
C LEU A 132 -8.10 26.91 -15.01
N GLU A 133 -8.56 27.67 -14.01
CA GLU A 133 -8.39 29.12 -13.95
C GLU A 133 -6.91 29.53 -13.93
N ASN A 134 -6.11 28.89 -13.08
CA ASN A 134 -4.68 29.19 -12.93
C ASN A 134 -3.91 28.94 -14.24
N GLU A 135 -4.26 27.88 -14.96
CA GLU A 135 -3.71 27.52 -16.28
C GLU A 135 -4.36 28.31 -17.44
N GLN A 136 -5.29 29.22 -17.15
CA GLN A 136 -6.01 30.05 -18.13
C GLN A 136 -6.76 29.23 -19.20
N ILE A 137 -7.28 28.07 -18.82
CA ILE A 137 -8.08 27.22 -19.70
C ILE A 137 -9.54 27.67 -19.64
N PRO A 138 -10.17 28.05 -20.76
CA PRO A 138 -11.59 28.42 -20.79
C PRO A 138 -12.47 27.28 -20.27
N HIS A 139 -13.32 27.57 -19.29
CA HIS A 139 -14.17 26.56 -18.68
C HIS A 139 -15.49 27.15 -18.18
N LEU A 140 -16.50 26.30 -18.01
CA LEU A 140 -17.72 26.64 -17.28
C LEU A 140 -17.99 25.54 -16.25
N CYS A 141 -18.06 25.92 -14.98
CA CYS A 141 -18.34 25.03 -13.87
C CYS A 141 -19.71 25.35 -13.24
N ILE A 142 -20.66 24.44 -13.42
CA ILE A 142 -21.99 24.51 -12.84
C ILE A 142 -22.06 23.61 -11.61
N TYR A 143 -22.64 24.12 -10.53
CA TYR A 143 -22.92 23.33 -9.33
C TYR A 143 -24.43 23.14 -9.23
N GLY A 144 -24.92 21.90 -9.33
CA GLY A 144 -26.36 21.56 -9.26
C GLY A 144 -27.02 22.01 -7.95
N LYS A 145 -26.22 22.20 -6.90
CA LYS A 145 -26.66 22.82 -5.63
C LYS A 145 -27.22 24.23 -5.84
N PHE A 146 -26.62 25.02 -6.73
CA PHE A 146 -26.92 26.44 -6.94
C PHE A 146 -27.71 26.75 -8.20
N GLU A 147 -27.61 25.87 -9.20
CA GLU A 147 -28.22 26.05 -10.51
C GLU A 147 -29.07 24.81 -10.80
N LYS A 148 -30.41 24.99 -10.71
CA LYS A 148 -31.37 23.88 -10.81
C LYS A 148 -31.70 23.50 -12.24
N ASP A 149 -31.58 24.45 -13.17
CA ASP A 149 -31.95 24.33 -14.58
C ASP A 149 -30.83 24.86 -15.49
N THR A 150 -30.97 24.70 -16.80
CA THR A 150 -29.94 25.09 -17.78
C THR A 150 -30.14 26.47 -18.39
N GLU A 151 -31.14 27.25 -17.95
CA GLU A 151 -31.52 28.54 -18.58
C GLU A 151 -30.38 29.58 -18.57
N ASN A 152 -29.54 29.56 -17.53
CA ASN A 152 -28.43 30.50 -17.40
C ASN A 152 -27.22 30.13 -18.27
N ILE A 153 -27.22 28.95 -18.89
CA ILE A 153 -26.12 28.42 -19.71
C ILE A 153 -26.29 28.89 -21.15
N ASP A 154 -25.34 29.70 -21.64
CA ASP A 154 -25.30 30.08 -23.05
C ASP A 154 -24.54 29.00 -23.86
N VAL A 155 -25.31 28.08 -24.46
CA VAL A 155 -24.76 26.98 -25.26
C VAL A 155 -23.98 27.49 -26.47
N ASN A 156 -24.42 28.58 -27.09
CA ASN A 156 -23.75 29.13 -28.27
C ASN A 156 -22.37 29.70 -27.89
N GLU A 157 -22.25 30.30 -26.71
CA GLU A 157 -20.97 30.79 -26.19
C GLU A 157 -19.98 29.64 -25.96
N ILE A 158 -20.44 28.53 -25.38
CA ILE A 158 -19.63 27.31 -25.18
C ILE A 158 -19.19 26.74 -26.54
N ILE A 159 -20.14 26.59 -27.47
CA ILE A 159 -19.86 26.09 -28.81
C ILE A 159 -18.88 27.03 -29.52
N ASN A 160 -19.03 28.35 -29.45
CA ASN A 160 -18.12 29.28 -30.12
C ASN A 160 -16.68 29.20 -29.56
N ASN A 161 -16.52 28.84 -28.28
CA ASN A 161 -15.24 28.66 -27.63
C ASN A 161 -14.62 27.27 -27.80
N HIS A 162 -15.24 26.33 -28.54
CA HIS A 162 -14.66 24.99 -28.76
C HIS A 162 -13.26 25.03 -29.40
N LYS A 163 -12.93 26.09 -30.15
CA LYS A 163 -11.59 26.28 -30.74
C LYS A 163 -10.53 26.74 -29.74
N ASN A 164 -10.95 27.25 -28.59
CA ASN A 164 -10.09 27.78 -27.52
C ASN A 164 -9.88 26.77 -26.37
N ARG A 165 -10.06 25.46 -26.62
CA ARG A 165 -9.85 24.38 -25.63
C ARG A 165 -10.77 24.52 -24.40
N PHE A 166 -12.05 24.20 -24.55
CA PHE A 166 -13.06 24.48 -23.52
C PHE A 166 -13.35 23.27 -22.63
N VAL A 167 -13.52 23.49 -21.32
CA VAL A 167 -13.94 22.44 -20.36
C VAL A 167 -15.31 22.76 -19.76
N PHE A 168 -16.28 21.86 -19.92
CA PHE A 168 -17.61 21.99 -19.34
C PHE A 168 -17.79 21.03 -18.16
N ILE A 169 -18.08 21.58 -16.98
CA ILE A 169 -18.15 20.84 -15.72
C ILE A 169 -19.53 21.03 -15.10
N VAL A 170 -20.15 19.91 -14.69
CA VAL A 170 -21.37 19.93 -13.88
C VAL A 170 -21.21 19.06 -12.65
N ASP A 171 -21.14 19.69 -11.48
CA ASP A 171 -21.09 19.02 -10.19
C ASP A 171 -22.49 18.69 -9.67
N ALA A 172 -22.65 17.48 -9.13
CA ALA A 172 -23.84 16.97 -8.47
C ALA A 172 -25.12 17.12 -9.31
N ILE A 173 -25.16 16.50 -10.50
CA ILE A 173 -26.34 16.55 -11.38
C ILE A 173 -27.63 16.04 -10.72
N ASN A 174 -27.50 15.14 -9.73
CA ASN A 174 -28.61 14.65 -8.93
C ASN A 174 -29.27 15.73 -8.04
N GLU A 175 -28.66 16.91 -7.90
CA GLU A 175 -29.23 18.05 -7.17
C GLU A 175 -29.94 19.06 -8.09
N MET A 176 -29.87 18.89 -9.42
CA MET A 176 -30.65 19.67 -10.39
C MET A 176 -32.12 19.20 -10.42
N SER A 177 -33.01 20.04 -10.94
CA SER A 177 -34.42 19.64 -11.14
C SER A 177 -34.51 18.52 -12.19
N GLU A 178 -35.57 17.70 -12.18
CA GLU A 178 -35.74 16.65 -13.20
C GLU A 178 -35.79 17.23 -14.62
N TYR A 179 -36.42 18.41 -14.77
CA TYR A 179 -36.44 19.17 -16.01
C TYR A 179 -35.02 19.59 -16.42
N GLY A 180 -34.26 20.20 -15.51
CA GLY A 180 -32.88 20.61 -15.71
C GLY A 180 -31.96 19.44 -16.08
N GLN A 181 -32.15 18.26 -15.49
CA GLN A 181 -31.37 17.06 -15.83
C GLN A 181 -31.66 16.57 -17.25
N ARG A 182 -32.94 16.61 -17.70
CA ARG A 182 -33.33 16.24 -19.07
C ARG A 182 -32.79 17.24 -20.10
N GLU A 183 -32.88 18.54 -19.81
CA GLU A 183 -32.33 19.58 -20.68
C GLU A 183 -30.80 19.51 -20.76
N LEU A 184 -30.13 19.24 -19.62
CA LEU A 184 -28.70 19.01 -19.60
C LEU A 184 -28.30 17.83 -20.49
N LEU A 185 -29.06 16.73 -20.47
CA LEU A 185 -28.80 15.57 -21.34
C LEU A 185 -28.85 15.95 -22.83
N ASN A 186 -29.82 16.78 -23.23
CA ASN A 186 -29.93 17.30 -24.60
C ASN A 186 -28.71 18.15 -24.97
N LEU A 187 -28.32 19.07 -24.08
CA LEU A 187 -27.16 19.94 -24.24
C LEU A 187 -25.86 19.14 -24.37
N LEU A 188 -25.64 18.13 -23.53
CA LEU A 188 -24.44 17.29 -23.58
C LEU A 188 -24.34 16.49 -24.88
N THR A 189 -25.47 16.01 -25.40
CA THR A 189 -25.55 15.31 -26.68
C THR A 189 -25.13 16.21 -27.84
N GLU A 190 -25.36 17.52 -27.73
CA GLU A 190 -24.87 18.51 -28.68
C GLU A 190 -23.39 18.82 -28.49
N LEU A 191 -22.96 19.14 -27.27
CA LEU A 191 -21.57 19.53 -26.96
C LEU A 191 -20.56 18.43 -27.32
N LYS A 192 -20.90 17.16 -27.11
CA LYS A 192 -20.04 16.00 -27.42
C LYS A 192 -19.60 15.94 -28.90
N LYS A 193 -20.32 16.59 -29.81
CA LYS A 193 -19.97 16.63 -31.24
C LYS A 193 -18.71 17.46 -31.53
N TYR A 194 -18.30 18.32 -30.60
CA TYR A 194 -17.17 19.23 -30.78
C TYR A 194 -15.92 18.71 -30.07
N LEU A 195 -14.88 18.34 -30.85
CA LEU A 195 -13.66 17.71 -30.35
C LEU A 195 -12.85 18.55 -29.34
N GLY A 196 -13.00 19.88 -29.40
CA GLY A 196 -12.31 20.82 -28.51
C GLY A 196 -13.07 21.14 -27.21
N ILE A 197 -14.17 20.43 -26.93
CA ILE A 197 -14.92 20.51 -25.68
C ILE A 197 -14.69 19.22 -24.89
N ARG A 198 -14.27 19.36 -23.64
CA ARG A 198 -14.15 18.26 -22.67
C ARG A 198 -15.25 18.38 -21.63
N ILE A 199 -15.78 17.25 -21.17
CA ILE A 199 -16.95 17.21 -20.28
C ILE A 199 -16.61 16.43 -19.01
N VAL A 200 -16.89 17.02 -17.85
CA VAL A 200 -16.77 16.36 -16.54
C VAL A 200 -18.10 16.49 -15.79
N ILE A 201 -18.67 15.37 -15.37
CA ILE A 201 -19.93 15.37 -14.62
C ILE A 201 -19.78 14.55 -13.35
N THR A 202 -20.31 15.05 -12.24
CA THR A 202 -20.35 14.30 -10.98
C THR A 202 -21.78 14.01 -10.53
N TYR A 203 -21.99 12.85 -9.89
CA TYR A 203 -23.28 12.48 -9.30
C TYR A 203 -23.13 11.58 -8.07
N ARG A 204 -24.16 11.56 -7.22
CA ARG A 204 -24.26 10.66 -6.06
C ARG A 204 -24.76 9.27 -6.47
N THR A 205 -24.15 8.22 -5.94
CA THR A 205 -24.61 6.84 -6.14
C THR A 205 -26.03 6.67 -5.57
N ASN A 206 -26.92 5.97 -6.30
CA ASN A 206 -28.31 5.67 -5.91
C ASN A 206 -29.24 6.89 -5.70
N ALA A 207 -28.90 8.06 -6.24
CA ALA A 207 -29.64 9.31 -6.01
C ALA A 207 -30.33 9.88 -7.26
N MET A 208 -30.42 9.12 -8.35
CA MET A 208 -31.09 9.54 -9.58
C MET A 208 -31.98 8.42 -10.10
N ASP A 209 -33.01 8.79 -10.87
CA ASP A 209 -33.83 7.85 -11.63
C ASP A 209 -32.95 6.93 -12.50
N GLU A 210 -33.20 5.62 -12.43
CA GLU A 210 -32.36 4.63 -13.11
C GLU A 210 -32.38 4.79 -14.62
N ASN A 211 -33.55 5.10 -15.22
CA ASN A 211 -33.68 5.27 -16.66
C ASN A 211 -32.90 6.50 -17.15
N LEU A 212 -32.94 7.59 -16.38
CA LEU A 212 -32.19 8.79 -16.69
C LEU A 212 -30.68 8.58 -16.52
N LEU A 213 -30.26 7.91 -15.45
CA LEU A 213 -28.85 7.60 -15.21
C LEU A 213 -28.27 6.69 -16.31
N VAL A 214 -29.04 5.72 -16.83
CA VAL A 214 -28.62 4.90 -17.97
C VAL A 214 -28.29 5.76 -19.18
N LYS A 215 -29.11 6.78 -19.49
CA LYS A 215 -28.84 7.70 -20.61
C LYS A 215 -27.55 8.50 -20.43
N PHE A 216 -27.28 9.02 -19.22
CA PHE A 216 -25.99 9.67 -18.93
C PHE A 216 -24.81 8.70 -19.09
N LYS A 217 -24.97 7.45 -18.63
CA LYS A 217 -23.96 6.39 -18.75
C LYS A 217 -23.71 5.93 -20.19
N GLU A 218 -24.66 6.11 -21.10
CA GLU A 218 -24.54 5.80 -22.53
C GLU A 218 -23.79 6.89 -23.29
N ILE A 219 -23.96 8.16 -22.91
CA ILE A 219 -23.27 9.28 -23.56
C ILE A 219 -21.84 9.49 -23.06
N ALA A 220 -21.55 9.11 -21.81
CA ALA A 220 -20.21 9.21 -21.22
C ALA A 220 -19.22 8.26 -21.93
N GLU A 221 -17.97 8.72 -22.12
CA GLU A 221 -16.89 7.90 -22.71
C GLU A 221 -16.04 7.21 -21.65
N ALA A 222 -16.05 7.75 -20.43
CA ALA A 222 -15.39 7.19 -19.26
C ALA A 222 -16.29 7.26 -18.04
N LYS A 223 -16.13 6.28 -17.14
CA LYS A 223 -16.79 6.22 -15.84
C LYS A 223 -15.73 6.07 -14.77
N TYR A 224 -15.75 6.95 -13.80
CA TYR A 224 -14.81 6.93 -12.68
C TYR A 224 -15.57 6.85 -11.37
N ARG A 225 -15.11 6.01 -10.44
CA ARG A 225 -15.65 5.95 -9.08
C ARG A 225 -14.67 6.69 -8.16
N PHE A 226 -15.11 7.83 -7.66
CA PHE A 226 -14.33 8.67 -6.77
C PHE A 226 -14.03 7.94 -5.46
N GLN A 227 -12.75 7.85 -5.11
CA GLN A 227 -12.25 7.02 -4.00
C GLN A 227 -12.22 7.76 -2.65
N GLY A 228 -12.36 9.09 -2.65
CA GLY A 228 -12.34 9.90 -1.43
C GLY A 228 -10.92 10.28 -0.99
N VAL A 229 -10.74 10.44 0.32
CA VAL A 229 -9.46 10.82 0.91
C VAL A 229 -8.60 9.61 1.26
N SER A 230 -7.28 9.80 1.26
CA SER A 230 -6.31 8.80 1.69
C SER A 230 -6.54 8.42 3.15
N PHE A 231 -6.61 7.12 3.42
CA PHE A 231 -6.73 6.60 4.78
C PHE A 231 -5.57 7.05 5.66
N GLU A 232 -4.34 7.04 5.15
CA GLU A 232 -3.15 7.44 5.91
C GLU A 232 -3.20 8.90 6.32
N SER A 233 -3.62 9.76 5.39
CA SER A 233 -3.78 11.19 5.65
C SER A 233 -4.88 11.43 6.72
N ALA A 234 -6.00 10.71 6.62
CA ALA A 234 -7.07 10.79 7.61
C ALA A 234 -6.66 10.22 8.99
N LEU A 235 -5.96 9.08 9.02
CA LEU A 235 -5.45 8.46 10.23
C LEU A 235 -4.41 9.36 10.91
N ASN A 236 -3.53 10.00 10.13
CA ASN A 236 -2.57 10.96 10.66
C ASN A 236 -3.27 12.13 11.38
N GLU A 237 -4.34 12.69 10.79
CA GLU A 237 -5.14 13.71 11.48
C GLU A 237 -5.79 13.19 12.77
N LEU A 238 -6.22 11.92 12.79
CA LEU A 238 -6.83 11.30 13.98
C LEU A 238 -5.81 11.04 15.08
N LEU A 239 -4.61 10.60 14.73
CA LEU A 239 -3.54 10.32 15.69
C LEU A 239 -2.97 11.58 16.35
N LYS A 240 -3.17 12.76 15.75
CA LYS A 240 -2.91 14.04 16.42
C LYS A 240 -3.81 14.25 17.66
N LEU A 241 -4.95 13.57 17.72
CA LEU A 241 -5.88 13.63 18.84
C LEU A 241 -5.55 12.53 19.86
N LYS A 242 -5.64 12.84 21.16
CA LYS A 242 -5.57 11.81 22.22
C LYS A 242 -6.90 11.05 22.26
N VAL A 243 -7.14 10.20 21.26
CA VAL A 243 -8.43 9.54 21.09
C VAL A 243 -8.51 8.24 21.92
N PRO A 244 -9.63 8.00 22.63
CA PRO A 244 -9.93 6.71 23.24
C PRO A 244 -10.53 5.75 22.23
N ASP A 245 -10.08 4.50 22.28
CA ASP A 245 -10.66 3.31 21.65
C ASP A 245 -11.42 3.53 20.32
N ILE A 246 -10.68 3.74 19.24
CA ILE A 246 -11.23 4.11 17.92
C ILE A 246 -11.86 2.96 17.14
N TYR A 247 -11.79 1.72 17.65
CA TYR A 247 -12.37 0.54 16.98
C TYR A 247 -13.87 0.73 16.66
N MET A 248 -14.58 1.49 17.52
CA MET A 248 -16.00 1.78 17.32
C MET A 248 -16.24 2.47 15.98
N TYR A 249 -15.28 3.23 15.48
CA TYR A 249 -15.42 4.06 14.30
C TYR A 249 -14.76 3.45 13.06
N GLU A 250 -14.32 2.18 13.10
CA GLU A 250 -13.65 1.50 11.97
C GLU A 250 -14.44 1.60 10.66
N ASP A 251 -15.77 1.54 10.72
CA ASP A 251 -16.66 1.68 9.56
C ASP A 251 -16.51 3.05 8.87
N ILE A 252 -16.29 4.11 9.66
CA ILE A 252 -16.06 5.48 9.17
C ILE A 252 -14.62 5.67 8.76
N LEU A 253 -13.68 5.18 9.58
CA LEU A 253 -12.25 5.25 9.31
C LEU A 253 -11.91 4.61 7.97
N PHE A 254 -12.48 3.45 7.68
CA PHE A 254 -12.23 2.70 6.45
C PHE A 254 -13.12 3.12 5.28
N SER A 255 -14.01 4.11 5.46
CA SER A 255 -14.92 4.58 4.40
C SER A 255 -14.28 5.54 3.40
N ASN A 256 -13.13 6.13 3.73
CA ASN A 256 -12.48 7.23 2.99
C ASN A 256 -13.41 8.45 2.75
N ASN A 257 -14.53 8.55 3.49
CA ASN A 257 -15.51 9.60 3.32
C ASN A 257 -15.09 10.86 4.10
N ALA A 258 -14.62 11.88 3.38
CA ALA A 258 -14.09 13.12 3.95
C ALA A 258 -15.06 13.81 4.94
N LEU A 259 -16.36 13.82 4.64
CA LEU A 259 -17.36 14.43 5.51
C LEU A 259 -17.50 13.67 6.84
N LEU A 260 -17.55 12.34 6.80
CA LEU A 260 -17.69 11.54 8.03
C LEU A 260 -16.41 11.61 8.86
N LEU A 261 -15.24 11.57 8.22
CA LEU A 261 -13.94 11.67 8.87
C LEU A 261 -13.71 13.03 9.54
N SER A 262 -14.00 14.14 8.84
CA SER A 262 -13.90 15.50 9.43
C SER A 262 -14.85 15.71 10.60
N LYS A 263 -16.06 15.14 10.54
CA LYS A 263 -17.02 15.15 11.66
C LYS A 263 -16.52 14.31 12.84
N LEU A 264 -16.02 13.10 12.58
CA LEU A 264 -15.42 12.23 13.59
C LEU A 264 -14.29 12.96 14.33
N LEU A 265 -13.34 13.53 13.59
CA LEU A 265 -12.22 14.31 14.15
C LEU A 265 -12.69 15.46 15.05
N ASN A 266 -13.73 16.19 14.64
CA ASN A 266 -14.29 17.28 15.43
C ASN A 266 -14.93 16.77 16.73
N VAL A 267 -15.70 15.68 16.68
CA VAL A 267 -16.31 15.06 17.87
C VAL A 267 -15.24 14.55 18.84
N LEU A 268 -14.17 13.93 18.32
CA LEU A 268 -13.10 13.35 19.13
C LEU A 268 -12.17 14.40 19.76
N ARG A 269 -12.19 15.67 19.30
CA ARG A 269 -11.47 16.78 19.95
C ARG A 269 -12.05 17.14 21.33
N SER A 270 -13.29 16.73 21.65
CA SER A 270 -13.97 17.07 22.90
C SER A 270 -13.69 16.05 24.03
N PRO A 271 -12.95 16.42 25.09
CA PRO A 271 -12.56 15.48 26.17
C PRO A 271 -13.74 14.95 26.99
N LYS A 272 -14.91 15.62 26.97
CA LYS A 272 -16.10 15.22 27.74
C LYS A 272 -16.83 14.01 27.15
N LEU A 273 -16.72 13.79 25.84
CA LEU A 273 -17.50 12.77 25.12
C LEU A 273 -16.91 11.36 25.19
N VAL A 274 -15.62 11.29 25.46
CA VAL A 274 -14.82 10.07 25.65
C VAL A 274 -15.35 9.14 26.75
N ASN A 275 -15.91 9.72 27.83
CA ASN A 275 -16.33 8.97 29.02
C ASN A 275 -17.82 8.57 29.02
N GLU A 276 -18.63 9.02 28.04
CA GLU A 276 -20.10 8.76 27.99
C GLU A 276 -20.49 7.51 27.13
N THR A 277 -19.52 6.74 26.63
CA THR A 277 -19.61 5.82 25.48
C THR A 277 -20.33 4.47 25.69
N GLU A 278 -21.04 4.25 26.80
CA GLU A 278 -21.67 2.95 27.07
C GLU A 278 -23.07 2.75 26.46
N LYS A 279 -23.76 3.79 25.96
CA LYS A 279 -25.20 3.66 25.61
C LYS A 279 -25.57 4.15 24.20
N GLY A 280 -25.16 3.37 23.18
CA GLY A 280 -25.94 3.12 21.96
C GLY A 280 -25.46 3.68 20.60
N ILE A 281 -25.98 3.03 19.54
CA ILE A 281 -26.60 3.60 18.32
C ILE A 281 -26.07 3.14 16.93
N ALA A 282 -24.79 2.82 16.75
CA ALA A 282 -24.05 2.87 15.46
C ALA A 282 -23.26 4.17 15.35
N SER A 283 -22.07 4.05 14.80
CA SER A 283 -20.99 5.02 14.97
C SER A 283 -21.26 6.30 14.19
N ILE A 284 -21.77 6.17 12.96
CA ILE A 284 -22.13 7.28 12.06
C ILE A 284 -23.21 8.17 12.67
N THR A 285 -24.22 7.55 13.25
CA THR A 285 -25.43 8.23 13.75
C THR A 285 -25.18 8.98 15.04
N PHE A 286 -24.34 8.45 15.93
CA PHE A 286 -23.85 9.18 17.10
C PHE A 286 -23.06 10.42 16.69
N ILE A 287 -22.16 10.30 15.71
CA ILE A 287 -21.35 11.42 15.22
C ILE A 287 -22.22 12.51 14.61
N LEU A 288 -23.23 12.14 13.81
CA LEU A 288 -24.13 13.11 13.20
C LEU A 288 -24.98 13.84 14.25
N GLU A 289 -25.51 13.12 15.25
CA GLU A 289 -26.24 13.72 16.37
C GLU A 289 -25.35 14.69 17.17
N ARG A 290 -24.13 14.29 17.51
CA ARG A 290 -23.17 15.14 18.25
C ARG A 290 -22.75 16.34 17.43
N TYR A 291 -22.51 16.16 16.15
CA TYR A 291 -22.11 17.24 15.26
C TYR A 291 -23.23 18.30 15.13
N ILE A 292 -24.50 17.91 15.02
CA ILE A 292 -25.64 18.86 15.07
C ILE A 292 -25.65 19.63 16.40
N LYS A 293 -25.54 18.91 17.53
CA LYS A 293 -25.55 19.53 18.87
C LYS A 293 -24.39 20.51 19.07
N GLU A 294 -23.19 20.15 18.64
CA GLU A 294 -21.98 20.98 18.78
C GLU A 294 -21.97 22.16 17.81
N ALA A 295 -22.38 21.96 16.56
CA ALA A 295 -22.50 23.03 15.58
C ALA A 295 -23.52 24.07 16.06
N ALA A 296 -24.69 23.60 16.51
CA ALA A 296 -25.72 24.42 17.13
C ALA A 296 -25.18 25.20 18.34
N SER A 297 -24.48 24.53 19.26
CA SER A 297 -23.86 25.17 20.42
C SER A 297 -22.82 26.23 20.04
N ARG A 298 -22.00 26.00 19.00
CA ARG A 298 -21.01 26.97 18.52
C ARG A 298 -21.65 28.22 17.92
N ALA A 299 -22.68 28.04 17.08
CA ALA A 299 -23.39 29.17 16.48
C ALA A 299 -24.19 29.99 17.51
N LEU A 300 -24.54 29.39 18.64
CA LEU A 300 -25.24 30.03 19.76
C LEU A 300 -24.32 30.72 20.77
N ASN A 301 -22.99 30.71 20.59
CA ASN A 301 -22.05 31.37 21.52
C ASN A 301 -22.31 32.88 21.62
N GLY A 302 -23.04 33.29 22.66
CA GLY A 302 -23.44 34.68 22.94
C GLY A 302 -24.95 34.92 22.97
N SER A 303 -25.79 33.96 22.57
CA SER A 303 -27.26 34.04 22.65
C SER A 303 -27.80 33.43 23.94
N ASN A 304 -28.67 34.16 24.66
CA ASN A 304 -29.34 33.66 25.87
C ASN A 304 -30.69 32.96 25.57
N THR A 305 -31.11 32.90 24.30
CA THR A 305 -32.50 32.56 23.94
C THR A 305 -32.73 31.06 23.70
N TYR A 306 -31.78 30.37 23.06
CA TYR A 306 -31.89 28.94 22.70
C TYR A 306 -30.57 28.20 22.95
N ARG A 307 -30.63 26.89 23.17
CA ARG A 307 -29.48 25.98 23.35
C ARG A 307 -29.45 24.95 22.23
N GLY A 308 -28.28 24.34 21.97
CA GLY A 308 -28.15 23.30 20.95
C GLY A 308 -29.05 22.07 21.16
N VAL A 309 -29.51 21.84 22.39
CA VAL A 309 -30.50 20.79 22.71
C VAL A 309 -31.88 21.12 22.12
N ASP A 310 -32.29 22.40 22.10
CA ASP A 310 -33.60 22.82 21.61
C ASP A 310 -33.73 22.58 20.10
N LEU A 311 -32.65 22.83 19.35
CA LEU A 311 -32.54 22.56 17.92
C LEU A 311 -32.53 21.05 17.61
N TRP A 312 -31.96 20.23 18.49
CA TRP A 312 -32.04 18.78 18.37
C TRP A 312 -33.45 18.25 18.63
N GLU A 313 -34.18 18.83 19.59
CA GLU A 313 -35.59 18.51 19.81
C GLU A 313 -36.46 18.89 18.60
N ASP A 314 -36.21 20.04 17.97
CA ASP A 314 -36.87 20.42 16.70
C ASP A 314 -36.56 19.42 15.58
N THR A 315 -35.29 19.01 15.44
CA THR A 315 -34.88 18.00 14.45
C THR A 315 -35.63 16.67 14.64
N LYS A 316 -35.79 16.22 15.90
CA LYS A 316 -36.57 15.01 16.20
C LYS A 316 -38.04 15.18 15.89
N ARG A 317 -38.62 16.37 16.13
CA ARG A 317 -40.02 16.66 15.78
C ARG A 317 -40.24 16.63 14.28
N VAL A 318 -39.34 17.22 13.49
CA VAL A 318 -39.38 17.17 12.02
C VAL A 318 -39.28 15.73 11.53
N ALA A 319 -38.31 14.95 12.02
CA ALA A 319 -38.17 13.54 11.65
C ALA A 319 -39.38 12.68 12.05
N ARG A 320 -40.04 13.01 13.16
CA ARG A 320 -41.29 12.36 13.57
C ARG A 320 -42.44 12.70 12.64
N TRP A 321 -42.57 13.97 12.24
CA TRP A 321 -43.57 14.38 11.26
C TRP A 321 -43.38 13.63 9.93
N MET A 322 -42.13 13.56 9.44
CA MET A 322 -41.75 12.80 8.24
C MET A 322 -42.15 11.32 8.35
N TYR A 323 -41.87 10.70 9.51
CA TYR A 323 -42.29 9.34 9.81
C TYR A 323 -43.82 9.17 9.79
N GLU A 324 -44.57 10.06 10.43
CA GLU A 324 -46.03 9.99 10.53
C GLU A 324 -46.71 10.13 9.15
N HIS A 325 -46.17 10.99 8.27
CA HIS A 325 -46.74 11.28 6.95
C HIS A 325 -46.20 10.41 5.81
N GLY A 326 -45.13 9.63 6.04
CA GLY A 326 -44.56 8.78 4.99
C GLY A 326 -43.70 9.54 3.97
N GLU A 327 -43.14 10.68 4.37
CA GLU A 327 -42.41 11.60 3.47
C GLU A 327 -40.98 11.84 3.96
N LYS A 328 -40.05 12.14 3.04
CA LYS A 328 -38.66 12.52 3.36
C LYS A 328 -38.40 14.04 3.29
N SER A 329 -39.42 14.80 2.94
CA SER A 329 -39.42 16.26 2.86
C SER A 329 -40.65 16.81 3.57
N ILE A 330 -40.57 18.07 3.99
CA ILE A 330 -41.65 18.76 4.71
C ILE A 330 -41.85 20.14 4.07
N ASP A 331 -43.10 20.54 3.82
CA ASP A 331 -43.41 21.88 3.32
C ASP A 331 -43.20 22.96 4.40
N GLU A 332 -43.05 24.21 3.98
CA GLU A 332 -42.78 25.33 4.87
C GLU A 332 -43.80 25.52 5.99
N ASP A 333 -45.10 25.43 5.68
CA ASP A 333 -46.18 25.63 6.64
C ASP A 333 -46.16 24.52 7.69
N SER A 334 -46.03 23.26 7.25
CA SER A 334 -45.89 22.10 8.13
C SER A 334 -44.64 22.20 8.99
N LEU A 335 -43.49 22.59 8.42
CA LEU A 335 -42.23 22.74 9.15
C LEU A 335 -42.36 23.77 10.26
N MET A 336 -42.90 24.96 9.96
CA MET A 336 -43.12 26.03 10.92
C MET A 336 -44.10 25.65 12.02
N SER A 337 -45.06 24.75 11.75
CA SER A 337 -46.00 24.24 12.75
C SER A 337 -45.37 23.23 13.73
N VAL A 338 -44.30 22.55 13.32
CA VAL A 338 -43.67 21.45 14.06
C VAL A 338 -42.49 21.94 14.92
N ILE A 339 -41.79 22.98 14.48
CA ILE A 339 -40.62 23.53 15.18
C ILE A 339 -41.00 24.57 16.23
N THR A 340 -40.25 24.62 17.32
CA THR A 340 -40.45 25.52 18.46
C THR A 340 -39.50 26.71 18.43
N THR A 341 -38.34 26.59 17.78
CA THR A 341 -37.38 27.70 17.63
C THR A 341 -37.65 28.54 16.37
N GLY A 342 -38.68 28.20 15.58
CA GLY A 342 -39.16 28.99 14.43
C GLY A 342 -38.11 29.15 13.33
N GLU A 343 -38.11 30.31 12.65
CA GLU A 343 -37.15 30.59 11.56
C GLU A 343 -35.68 30.50 11.96
N PHE A 344 -35.38 30.60 13.26
CA PHE A 344 -34.02 30.40 13.76
C PHE A 344 -33.51 28.98 13.48
N TYR A 345 -34.37 27.96 13.57
CA TYR A 345 -34.03 26.58 13.18
C TYR A 345 -33.65 26.50 11.71
N ILE A 346 -34.53 27.04 10.86
CA ILE A 346 -34.43 26.93 9.40
C ILE A 346 -33.16 27.60 8.91
N SER A 347 -32.96 28.87 9.28
CA SER A 347 -31.78 29.65 8.90
C SER A 347 -30.48 28.97 9.33
N LEU A 348 -30.42 28.46 10.56
CA LEU A 348 -29.23 27.82 11.09
C LEU A 348 -28.93 26.47 10.44
N MET A 349 -29.95 25.63 10.26
CA MET A 349 -29.79 24.28 9.68
C MET A 349 -29.46 24.34 8.18
N LEU A 350 -29.95 25.35 7.46
CA LEU A 350 -29.53 25.65 6.09
C LEU A 350 -28.09 26.15 6.05
N GLN A 351 -27.71 27.07 6.94
CA GLN A 351 -26.34 27.59 7.02
C GLN A 351 -25.32 26.48 7.33
N MET A 352 -25.68 25.55 8.21
CA MET A 352 -24.84 24.40 8.57
C MET A 352 -24.84 23.29 7.51
N GLY A 353 -25.66 23.39 6.48
CA GLY A 353 -25.77 22.38 5.43
C GLY A 353 -26.36 21.06 5.91
N PHE A 354 -27.22 21.08 6.92
CA PHE A 354 -28.00 19.91 7.33
C PHE A 354 -29.33 19.83 6.59
N LEU A 355 -29.99 20.97 6.37
CA LEU A 355 -31.18 21.09 5.55
C LEU A 355 -30.81 21.61 4.15
N GLY A 356 -31.59 21.17 3.18
CA GLY A 356 -31.66 21.72 1.83
C GLY A 356 -33.10 22.08 1.51
N THR A 357 -33.27 22.94 0.52
CA THR A 357 -34.58 23.34 0.01
C THR A 357 -34.72 23.00 -1.45
N TYR A 358 -35.94 22.70 -1.84
CA TYR A 358 -36.37 22.66 -3.23
C TYR A 358 -37.79 23.22 -3.31
N GLU A 359 -38.16 23.70 -4.48
CA GLU A 359 -39.50 24.23 -4.74
C GLU A 359 -40.21 23.28 -5.70
N SER A 360 -41.44 22.90 -5.37
CA SER A 360 -42.32 22.12 -6.23
C SER A 360 -43.72 22.72 -6.17
N ASP A 361 -44.36 22.93 -7.32
CA ASP A 361 -45.71 23.50 -7.42
C ASP A 361 -45.90 24.83 -6.63
N SER A 362 -44.87 25.68 -6.62
CA SER A 362 -44.84 26.96 -5.87
C SER A 362 -44.91 26.81 -4.34
N VAL A 363 -44.63 25.61 -3.83
CA VAL A 363 -44.49 25.32 -2.40
C VAL A 363 -43.03 25.01 -2.11
N GLN A 364 -42.49 25.64 -1.06
CA GLN A 364 -41.12 25.42 -0.63
C GLN A 364 -41.04 24.21 0.31
N TYR A 365 -40.21 23.24 -0.04
CA TYR A 365 -39.97 22.01 0.71
C TYR A 365 -38.58 22.01 1.32
N TYR A 366 -38.46 21.39 2.48
CA TYR A 366 -37.24 21.23 3.24
C TYR A 366 -36.93 19.74 3.42
N GLN A 367 -35.67 19.35 3.24
CA GLN A 367 -35.21 17.97 3.43
C GLN A 367 -33.79 17.95 4.02
N PHE A 368 -33.41 16.88 4.72
CA PHE A 368 -32.03 16.75 5.19
C PHE A 368 -31.11 16.36 4.02
N LEU A 369 -29.93 16.99 3.91
CA LEU A 369 -29.00 16.80 2.78
C LEU A 369 -28.22 15.49 2.80
N ILE A 370 -28.25 14.77 3.92
CA ILE A 370 -27.55 13.49 4.14
C ILE A 370 -28.62 12.41 4.23
N ASP A 371 -28.82 11.66 3.14
CA ASP A 371 -29.93 10.68 3.04
C ASP A 371 -29.87 9.62 4.15
N SER A 372 -28.66 9.10 4.44
CA SER A 372 -28.47 8.13 5.53
C SER A 372 -28.81 8.69 6.92
N LEU A 373 -28.74 10.02 7.09
CA LEU A 373 -29.19 10.69 8.32
C LEU A 373 -30.71 10.80 8.33
N THR A 374 -31.33 11.17 7.22
CA THR A 374 -32.79 11.24 7.06
C THR A 374 -33.43 9.89 7.40
N ASP A 375 -32.96 8.83 6.76
CA ASP A 375 -33.50 7.48 6.91
C ASP A 375 -33.35 6.99 8.35
N PHE A 376 -32.19 7.27 8.97
CA PHE A 376 -31.97 6.93 10.36
C PHE A 376 -32.85 7.74 11.33
N LEU A 377 -33.00 9.06 11.12
CA LEU A 377 -33.83 9.91 11.97
C LEU A 377 -35.31 9.49 11.89
N ILE A 378 -35.79 9.13 10.70
CA ILE A 378 -37.13 8.57 10.47
C ILE A 378 -37.26 7.20 11.15
N ALA A 379 -36.29 6.28 10.95
CA ALA A 379 -36.29 4.96 11.57
C ALA A 379 -36.22 5.00 13.10
N ARG A 380 -35.67 6.06 13.71
CA ARG A 380 -35.75 6.25 15.18
C ARG A 380 -37.16 6.54 15.66
N SER A 381 -37.98 7.20 14.86
CA SER A 381 -39.38 7.52 15.22
C SER A 381 -40.25 6.27 15.27
N LEU A 382 -39.96 5.28 14.41
CA LEU A 382 -40.56 3.95 14.44
C LEU A 382 -40.49 3.32 15.84
N PHE A 383 -39.38 3.48 16.55
CA PHE A 383 -39.21 2.88 17.88
C PHE A 383 -40.18 3.38 18.92
N ALA A 384 -40.45 4.69 18.93
CA ALA A 384 -41.44 5.26 19.84
C ALA A 384 -42.84 4.70 19.54
N ASP A 385 -43.10 4.34 18.28
CA ASP A 385 -44.38 3.81 17.82
C ASP A 385 -44.53 2.30 18.12
N ILE A 386 -43.48 1.49 17.98
CA ILE A 386 -43.54 0.04 18.22
C ILE A 386 -43.33 -0.35 19.70
N GLN A 387 -42.91 0.59 20.55
CA GLN A 387 -42.66 0.34 21.97
C GLN A 387 -43.92 -0.11 22.72
N GLY A 388 -43.84 -1.24 23.41
CA GLY A 388 -44.96 -1.79 24.21
C GLY A 388 -46.05 -2.51 23.40
N LYS A 389 -45.94 -2.54 22.07
CA LYS A 389 -46.86 -3.27 21.17
C LYS A 389 -46.49 -4.75 21.04
N SER A 390 -47.47 -5.59 20.71
CA SER A 390 -47.27 -7.01 20.41
C SER A 390 -46.49 -7.21 19.10
N ILE A 391 -45.82 -8.35 18.91
CA ILE A 391 -45.02 -8.60 17.69
C ILE A 391 -45.86 -8.45 16.42
N ASP A 392 -47.11 -8.90 16.41
CA ASP A 392 -48.01 -8.76 15.26
C ASP A 392 -48.27 -7.29 14.90
N GLU A 393 -48.47 -6.44 15.92
CA GLU A 393 -48.62 -5.00 15.72
C GLU A 393 -47.31 -4.34 15.26
N GLN A 394 -46.16 -4.78 15.80
CA GLN A 394 -44.85 -4.27 15.38
C GLN A 394 -44.58 -4.58 13.90
N VAL A 395 -44.83 -5.81 13.47
CA VAL A 395 -44.68 -6.26 12.07
C VAL A 395 -45.56 -5.44 11.13
N SER A 396 -46.85 -5.28 11.46
CA SER A 396 -47.80 -4.50 10.65
C SER A 396 -47.37 -3.04 10.45
N ILE A 397 -46.83 -2.42 11.50
CA ILE A 397 -46.32 -1.04 11.43
C ILE A 397 -45.07 -0.96 10.57
N ILE A 398 -44.13 -1.90 10.73
CA ILE A 398 -42.88 -1.94 9.97
C ILE A 398 -43.17 -2.12 8.47
N ASP A 399 -44.02 -3.09 8.11
CA ASP A 399 -44.37 -3.37 6.72
C ASP A 399 -44.97 -2.14 6.04
N ASN A 400 -45.95 -1.50 6.70
CA ASN A 400 -46.54 -0.26 6.21
C ASN A 400 -45.49 0.85 5.97
N LYS A 401 -44.52 0.98 6.87
CA LYS A 401 -43.49 2.03 6.77
C LYS A 401 -42.45 1.75 5.71
N VAL A 402 -42.05 0.50 5.53
CA VAL A 402 -41.16 0.06 4.44
C VAL A 402 -41.83 0.29 3.08
N GLU A 403 -43.12 -0.01 2.96
CA GLU A 403 -43.88 0.23 1.72
C GLU A 403 -44.06 1.73 1.43
N SER A 404 -44.31 2.54 2.46
CA SER A 404 -44.61 3.97 2.28
C SER A 404 -43.36 4.85 2.10
N ILE A 405 -42.22 4.50 2.69
CA ILE A 405 -40.99 5.30 2.67
C ILE A 405 -39.86 4.51 2.00
N TYR A 406 -39.57 4.86 0.75
CA TYR A 406 -38.53 4.20 -0.05
C TYR A 406 -37.14 4.21 0.60
N GLY A 407 -36.47 3.05 0.65
CA GLY A 407 -35.06 2.93 1.08
C GLY A 407 -34.85 2.90 2.60
N LEU A 408 -35.91 2.73 3.40
CA LEU A 408 -35.85 2.76 4.87
C LEU A 408 -35.40 1.43 5.50
N GLU A 409 -35.28 0.35 4.71
CA GLU A 409 -35.05 -1.03 5.17
C GLU A 409 -33.75 -1.19 5.97
N GLU A 410 -32.65 -0.60 5.48
CA GLU A 410 -31.35 -0.67 6.15
C GLU A 410 -31.40 0.08 7.50
N ALA A 411 -31.97 1.28 7.50
CA ALA A 411 -32.06 2.12 8.69
C ALA A 411 -32.95 1.50 9.78
N ILE A 412 -34.09 0.90 9.39
CA ILE A 412 -34.95 0.15 10.31
C ILE A 412 -34.19 -1.03 10.88
N THR A 413 -33.48 -1.79 10.04
CA THR A 413 -32.74 -2.97 10.49
C THR A 413 -31.65 -2.58 11.51
N ILE A 414 -30.85 -1.56 11.22
CA ILE A 414 -29.84 -1.03 12.18
C ILE A 414 -30.51 -0.63 13.50
N ALA A 415 -31.67 0.03 13.43
CA ALA A 415 -32.38 0.48 14.61
C ALA A 415 -33.00 -0.68 15.43
N LEU A 416 -33.50 -1.74 14.78
CA LEU A 416 -33.90 -3.03 15.39
C LEU A 416 -32.76 -3.62 16.21
N PHE A 417 -31.58 -3.75 15.62
CA PHE A 417 -30.42 -4.22 16.37
C PHE A 417 -30.03 -3.27 17.50
N ASP A 418 -30.04 -1.95 17.32
CA ASP A 418 -29.67 -1.00 18.39
C ASP A 418 -30.57 -1.10 19.63
N LYS A 419 -31.89 -1.20 19.45
CA LYS A 419 -32.85 -1.12 20.57
C LYS A 419 -33.24 -2.44 21.16
N MET A 420 -33.14 -3.53 20.39
CA MET A 420 -33.63 -4.84 20.80
C MET A 420 -32.50 -5.80 21.16
N SER A 421 -31.24 -5.49 20.81
CA SER A 421 -30.10 -6.31 21.26
C SER A 421 -30.01 -6.32 22.79
N PRO A 422 -29.71 -7.48 23.41
CA PRO A 422 -29.25 -8.74 22.79
C PRO A 422 -30.37 -9.77 22.48
N ASP A 423 -31.64 -9.38 22.39
CA ASP A 423 -32.75 -10.30 22.06
C ASP A 423 -32.80 -10.62 20.55
N TYR A 424 -31.81 -11.39 20.10
CA TYR A 424 -31.63 -11.75 18.69
C TYR A 424 -32.73 -12.65 18.15
N LEU A 425 -33.38 -13.47 18.99
CA LEU A 425 -34.53 -14.29 18.58
C LEU A 425 -35.69 -13.40 18.15
N LYS A 426 -36.02 -12.39 18.96
CA LYS A 426 -37.09 -11.45 18.62
C LYS A 426 -36.74 -10.61 17.39
N ILE A 427 -35.48 -10.19 17.25
CA ILE A 427 -35.01 -9.48 16.04
C ILE A 427 -35.20 -10.37 14.79
N MET A 428 -34.76 -11.62 14.84
CA MET A 428 -34.90 -12.56 13.73
C MET A 428 -36.38 -12.78 13.36
N GLU A 429 -37.26 -12.96 14.35
CA GLU A 429 -38.69 -13.13 14.12
C GLU A 429 -39.29 -11.93 13.36
N ILE A 430 -38.96 -10.70 13.77
CA ILE A 430 -39.43 -9.48 13.10
C ILE A 430 -38.86 -9.40 11.68
N LEU A 431 -37.56 -9.61 11.50
CA LEU A 431 -36.92 -9.52 10.18
C LEU A 431 -37.48 -10.53 9.18
N GLN A 432 -37.81 -11.75 9.64
CA GLN A 432 -38.43 -12.78 8.80
C GLN A 432 -39.86 -12.41 8.42
N ARG A 433 -40.66 -11.95 9.39
CA ARG A 433 -42.08 -11.63 9.16
C ARG A 433 -42.29 -10.39 8.30
N CYS A 434 -41.34 -9.45 8.31
CA CYS A 434 -41.36 -8.24 7.48
C CYS A 434 -40.63 -8.37 6.14
N GLY A 435 -40.08 -9.56 5.81
CA GLY A 435 -39.25 -9.75 4.61
C GLY A 435 -37.90 -9.01 4.60
N LEU A 436 -37.56 -8.26 5.65
CA LEU A 436 -36.30 -7.52 5.77
C LEU A 436 -35.07 -8.42 5.78
N ILE A 437 -35.21 -9.67 6.23
CA ILE A 437 -34.11 -10.64 6.26
C ILE A 437 -33.56 -10.95 4.86
N GLU A 438 -34.42 -10.92 3.82
CA GLU A 438 -34.03 -11.24 2.44
C GLU A 438 -33.13 -10.17 1.83
N ASN A 439 -33.29 -8.92 2.29
CA ASN A 439 -32.53 -7.76 1.83
C ASN A 439 -31.32 -7.43 2.73
N LEU A 440 -31.15 -8.13 3.86
CA LEU A 440 -30.08 -7.84 4.83
C LEU A 440 -28.70 -8.09 4.22
N GLN A 441 -27.95 -7.00 4.01
CA GLN A 441 -26.57 -7.07 3.52
C GLN A 441 -25.58 -7.22 4.67
N TYR A 442 -24.49 -7.95 4.45
CA TYR A 442 -23.39 -8.03 5.42
C TYR A 442 -22.79 -6.64 5.76
N THR A 443 -22.80 -5.72 4.79
CA THR A 443 -22.34 -4.33 5.00
C THR A 443 -23.18 -3.58 6.02
N THR A 444 -24.47 -3.91 6.15
CA THR A 444 -25.36 -3.35 7.17
C THR A 444 -24.93 -3.79 8.56
N LEU A 445 -24.54 -5.06 8.74
CA LEU A 445 -24.05 -5.58 10.01
C LEU A 445 -22.71 -4.95 10.44
N VAL A 446 -21.86 -4.53 9.49
CA VAL A 446 -20.61 -3.78 9.82
C VAL A 446 -20.93 -2.44 10.50
N LYS A 447 -22.03 -1.78 10.12
CA LYS A 447 -22.48 -0.50 10.73
C LYS A 447 -23.03 -0.67 12.14
N ILE A 448 -23.40 -1.90 12.53
CA ILE A 448 -24.00 -2.20 13.84
C ILE A 448 -22.92 -2.41 14.88
N ARG A 449 -23.14 -1.88 16.09
CA ARG A 449 -22.28 -2.12 17.26
C ARG A 449 -22.75 -3.39 17.98
N PHE A 450 -21.91 -4.42 17.99
CA PHE A 450 -22.12 -5.59 18.81
C PHE A 450 -21.33 -5.48 20.10
N ASN A 451 -21.90 -6.00 21.20
CA ASN A 451 -21.12 -6.24 22.41
C ASN A 451 -20.44 -7.61 22.25
N LYS A 452 -19.13 -7.68 22.51
CA LYS A 452 -18.35 -8.93 22.42
C LYS A 452 -19.02 -10.08 23.17
N SER A 453 -19.59 -9.84 24.35
CA SER A 453 -20.28 -10.87 25.15
C SER A 453 -21.62 -11.36 24.56
N SER A 454 -22.16 -10.68 23.55
CA SER A 454 -23.43 -11.02 22.90
C SER A 454 -23.26 -11.67 21.53
N ILE A 455 -22.04 -11.73 21.00
CA ILE A 455 -21.77 -12.27 19.66
C ILE A 455 -22.13 -13.75 19.59
N ASP A 456 -21.78 -14.55 20.60
CA ASP A 456 -22.16 -15.96 20.66
C ASP A 456 -23.67 -16.15 20.58
N SER A 457 -24.44 -15.35 21.34
CA SER A 457 -25.90 -15.37 21.29
C SER A 457 -26.42 -15.03 19.89
N PHE A 458 -25.80 -14.08 19.19
CA PHE A 458 -26.16 -13.75 17.80
C PHE A 458 -25.90 -14.95 16.87
N LEU A 459 -24.74 -15.59 16.97
CA LEU A 459 -24.34 -16.72 16.13
C LEU A 459 -25.22 -17.97 16.32
N THR A 460 -25.88 -18.11 17.48
CA THR A 460 -26.87 -19.18 17.68
C THR A 460 -28.18 -18.96 16.91
N VAL A 461 -28.48 -17.72 16.51
CA VAL A 461 -29.73 -17.34 15.86
C VAL A 461 -29.52 -17.04 14.38
N PHE A 462 -28.44 -16.35 14.04
CA PHE A 462 -28.11 -15.92 12.68
C PHE A 462 -26.96 -16.75 12.12
N SER A 463 -27.15 -17.26 10.91
CA SER A 463 -26.10 -17.92 10.13
C SER A 463 -25.89 -17.17 8.81
N PRO A 464 -24.65 -17.11 8.29
CA PRO A 464 -24.41 -16.43 7.03
C PRO A 464 -24.91 -17.29 5.86
N ILE A 465 -25.76 -16.71 5.01
CA ILE A 465 -26.27 -17.33 3.77
C ILE A 465 -25.13 -17.60 2.76
N ARG A 466 -24.18 -16.67 2.65
CA ARG A 466 -22.98 -16.75 1.80
C ARG A 466 -21.73 -16.45 2.64
N PRO A 467 -21.22 -17.46 3.40
CA PRO A 467 -20.04 -17.28 4.26
C PRO A 467 -18.82 -16.72 3.53
N ARG A 468 -18.63 -17.12 2.26
CA ARG A 468 -17.54 -16.66 1.39
C ARG A 468 -17.47 -15.14 1.24
N ASP A 469 -18.63 -14.46 1.19
CA ASP A 469 -18.71 -13.01 0.98
C ASP A 469 -18.31 -12.26 2.27
N CYS A 470 -18.40 -12.91 3.44
CA CYS A 470 -18.12 -12.30 4.74
C CYS A 470 -16.65 -11.90 4.90
N LEU A 471 -15.68 -12.61 4.29
CA LEU A 471 -14.26 -12.24 4.41
C LEU A 471 -13.98 -10.85 3.82
N ALA A 472 -14.48 -10.59 2.60
CA ALA A 472 -14.30 -9.30 1.93
C ALA A 472 -15.07 -8.17 2.64
N VAL A 473 -16.20 -8.47 3.28
CA VAL A 473 -17.06 -7.45 3.91
C VAL A 473 -16.70 -7.18 5.37
N MET A 474 -16.50 -8.23 6.18
CA MET A 474 -16.34 -8.15 7.64
C MET A 474 -14.95 -8.51 8.16
N GLY A 475 -14.17 -9.31 7.44
CA GLY A 475 -12.82 -9.67 7.90
C GLY A 475 -11.98 -8.43 8.12
N GLY A 476 -11.22 -8.33 9.20
CA GLY A 476 -10.48 -7.15 9.60
C GLY A 476 -11.29 -6.06 10.31
N PHE A 477 -12.57 -6.31 10.65
CA PHE A 477 -13.38 -5.46 11.53
C PHE A 477 -13.60 -6.09 12.90
N THR A 478 -13.40 -5.28 13.93
CA THR A 478 -13.42 -5.74 15.33
C THR A 478 -14.84 -5.93 15.84
N ASP A 479 -15.03 -6.95 16.69
CA ASP A 479 -16.29 -7.27 17.36
C ASP A 479 -17.49 -7.39 16.38
N LYS A 480 -17.29 -8.01 15.20
CA LYS A 480 -18.39 -8.35 14.29
C LYS A 480 -18.67 -9.85 14.34
N PRO A 481 -19.94 -10.28 14.18
CA PRO A 481 -20.30 -11.67 14.37
C PRO A 481 -19.64 -12.62 13.37
N PHE A 482 -19.61 -12.26 12.08
CA PHE A 482 -19.00 -13.09 11.03
C PHE A 482 -17.58 -12.64 10.63
N ASN A 483 -16.84 -12.02 11.55
CA ASN A 483 -15.45 -11.62 11.30
C ASN A 483 -14.47 -12.80 11.46
N CYS A 484 -13.17 -12.53 11.36
CA CYS A 484 -12.14 -13.56 11.40
C CYS A 484 -12.02 -14.22 12.77
N SER A 485 -12.04 -13.45 13.85
CA SER A 485 -11.87 -13.96 15.22
C SER A 485 -13.07 -14.75 15.75
N ASN A 486 -14.29 -14.44 15.28
CA ASN A 486 -15.51 -15.01 15.86
C ASN A 486 -16.16 -16.11 15.00
N TYR A 487 -15.86 -16.18 13.70
CA TYR A 487 -16.51 -17.15 12.80
C TYR A 487 -15.62 -17.65 11.67
N LEU A 488 -14.95 -16.76 10.90
CA LEU A 488 -14.33 -17.17 9.63
C LEU A 488 -13.14 -18.10 9.83
N PHE A 489 -12.36 -17.95 10.90
CA PHE A 489 -11.24 -18.87 11.14
C PHE A 489 -11.74 -20.31 11.33
N ASP A 490 -12.73 -20.52 12.20
CA ASP A 490 -13.37 -21.82 12.41
C ASP A 490 -14.12 -22.32 11.16
N TYR A 491 -14.69 -21.41 10.37
CA TYR A 491 -15.37 -21.77 9.12
C TYR A 491 -14.40 -22.40 8.09
N TYR A 492 -13.20 -21.83 7.96
CA TYR A 492 -12.20 -22.29 6.98
C TYR A 492 -11.30 -23.42 7.53
N PHE A 493 -10.97 -23.40 8.82
CA PHE A 493 -9.99 -24.32 9.44
C PHE A 493 -10.54 -25.15 10.60
N GLY A 494 -11.86 -25.17 10.79
CA GLY A 494 -12.54 -26.07 11.73
C GLY A 494 -12.56 -27.54 11.26
N SER A 495 -13.65 -28.24 11.54
CA SER A 495 -13.76 -29.69 11.26
C SER A 495 -13.74 -30.06 9.77
N GLU A 496 -14.30 -29.20 8.92
CA GLU A 496 -14.25 -29.31 7.47
C GLU A 496 -13.40 -28.19 6.91
N LYS A 497 -12.19 -28.54 6.46
CA LYS A 497 -11.21 -27.58 5.94
C LYS A 497 -11.60 -27.09 4.55
N LYS A 498 -11.64 -25.77 4.34
CA LYS A 498 -12.14 -25.10 3.12
C LYS A 498 -11.07 -24.24 2.43
N SER A 499 -9.82 -24.71 2.40
CA SER A 499 -8.68 -24.00 1.81
C SER A 499 -8.83 -23.69 0.32
N ALA A 500 -9.55 -24.54 -0.42
CA ALA A 500 -9.92 -24.30 -1.82
C ALA A 500 -10.80 -23.04 -1.98
N GLU A 501 -11.89 -22.96 -1.21
CA GLU A 501 -12.82 -21.83 -1.22
C GLU A 501 -12.14 -20.53 -0.79
N LEU A 502 -11.33 -20.57 0.28
CA LEU A 502 -10.57 -19.41 0.75
C LEU A 502 -9.66 -18.86 -0.36
N SER A 503 -8.97 -19.73 -1.10
CA SER A 503 -8.08 -19.33 -2.19
C SER A 503 -8.84 -18.72 -3.36
N GLU A 504 -10.02 -19.26 -3.68
CA GLU A 504 -10.91 -18.72 -4.71
C GLU A 504 -11.39 -17.31 -4.34
N VAL A 505 -11.94 -17.11 -3.13
CA VAL A 505 -12.39 -15.80 -2.64
C VAL A 505 -11.27 -14.76 -2.70
N LEU A 506 -10.05 -15.17 -2.32
CA LEU A 506 -8.88 -14.29 -2.33
C LEU A 506 -8.24 -14.11 -3.72
N SER A 507 -8.78 -14.76 -4.75
CA SER A 507 -8.44 -14.55 -6.16
C SER A 507 -9.42 -13.62 -6.89
N GLU A 508 -10.61 -13.38 -6.33
CA GLU A 508 -11.65 -12.56 -6.94
C GLU A 508 -11.24 -11.08 -7.05
N PHE A 509 -11.06 -10.62 -8.29
CA PHE A 509 -10.58 -9.27 -8.61
C PHE A 509 -11.35 -8.14 -7.90
N HIS A 510 -12.68 -8.24 -7.80
CA HIS A 510 -13.52 -7.20 -7.20
C HIS A 510 -13.40 -7.09 -5.66
N SER A 511 -12.96 -8.15 -5.00
CA SER A 511 -12.83 -8.23 -3.54
C SER A 511 -11.42 -7.86 -3.06
N ILE A 512 -10.42 -8.07 -3.92
CA ILE A 512 -8.99 -7.88 -3.60
C ILE A 512 -8.69 -6.44 -3.15
N ASP A 513 -9.18 -5.42 -3.83
CA ASP A 513 -8.86 -4.02 -3.48
C ASP A 513 -9.37 -3.64 -2.09
N LYS A 514 -10.56 -4.12 -1.71
CA LYS A 514 -11.12 -3.88 -0.37
C LYS A 514 -10.27 -4.57 0.70
N ILE A 515 -9.82 -5.79 0.44
CA ILE A 515 -8.98 -6.57 1.35
C ILE A 515 -7.59 -5.92 1.48
N LYS A 516 -6.96 -5.54 0.36
CA LYS A 516 -5.67 -4.82 0.35
C LYS A 516 -5.75 -3.54 1.20
N LYS A 517 -6.76 -2.70 0.94
CA LYS A 517 -6.96 -1.46 1.72
C LYS A 517 -7.16 -1.77 3.21
N ARG A 518 -7.98 -2.76 3.56
CA ARG A 518 -8.22 -3.11 4.97
C ARG A 518 -6.99 -3.69 5.67
N LEU A 519 -6.17 -4.49 4.99
CA LEU A 519 -4.89 -4.96 5.51
C LEU A 519 -3.93 -3.79 5.74
N LYS A 520 -3.82 -2.87 4.77
CA LYS A 520 -3.01 -1.64 4.91
C LYS A 520 -3.50 -0.84 6.11
N ASN A 521 -4.81 -0.63 6.25
CA ASN A 521 -5.37 0.14 7.35
C ASN A 521 -5.10 -0.48 8.73
N ASN A 522 -5.28 -1.80 8.87
CA ASN A 522 -4.97 -2.52 10.11
C ASN A 522 -3.47 -2.48 10.43
N LEU A 523 -2.61 -2.61 9.42
CA LEU A 523 -1.17 -2.51 9.58
C LEU A 523 -0.73 -1.15 10.10
N TYR A 524 -1.15 -0.06 9.46
CA TYR A 524 -0.81 1.28 9.93
C TYR A 524 -1.37 1.53 11.33
N PHE A 525 -2.59 1.06 11.60
CA PHE A 525 -3.17 1.21 12.93
C PHE A 525 -2.36 0.50 14.02
N ILE A 526 -2.01 -0.77 13.81
CA ILE A 526 -1.21 -1.56 14.77
C ILE A 526 0.18 -0.98 14.94
N THR A 527 0.83 -0.53 13.87
CA THR A 527 2.16 0.08 13.96
C THR A 527 2.15 1.42 14.71
N LEU A 528 1.06 2.19 14.63
CA LEU A 528 0.94 3.49 15.27
C LEU A 528 0.37 3.41 16.71
N ASN A 529 -0.19 2.26 17.11
CA ASN A 529 -0.76 2.05 18.44
C ASN A 529 -0.11 0.86 19.17
N ASP A 530 0.85 1.17 20.05
CA ASP A 530 1.58 0.18 20.86
C ASP A 530 0.77 -0.41 22.04
N ARG A 531 -0.53 -0.10 22.18
CA ARG A 531 -1.36 -0.63 23.29
C ARG A 531 -1.93 -2.01 22.95
N ASP A 532 -2.12 -2.83 23.98
CA ASP A 532 -2.91 -4.05 23.86
C ASP A 532 -4.36 -3.69 23.58
N ASP A 533 -4.91 -4.26 22.51
CA ASP A 533 -6.19 -3.87 21.99
C ASP A 533 -6.94 -5.08 21.45
N ARG A 534 -8.25 -5.14 21.65
CA ARG A 534 -9.09 -6.21 21.08
C ARG A 534 -9.01 -6.32 19.55
N ARG A 535 -8.57 -5.25 18.87
CA ARG A 535 -8.27 -5.24 17.44
C ARG A 535 -7.18 -6.22 17.02
N ASP A 536 -6.23 -6.48 17.91
CA ASP A 536 -5.12 -7.38 17.62
C ASP A 536 -5.62 -8.79 17.29
N ASP A 537 -6.66 -9.27 17.97
CA ASP A 537 -7.26 -10.59 17.74
C ASP A 537 -7.80 -10.70 16.31
N GLU A 538 -8.61 -9.72 15.88
CA GLU A 538 -9.18 -9.72 14.54
C GLU A 538 -8.12 -9.52 13.47
N ALA A 539 -7.20 -8.57 13.67
CA ALA A 539 -6.14 -8.30 12.71
C ALA A 539 -5.21 -9.51 12.55
N TYR A 540 -4.95 -10.26 13.62
CA TYR A 540 -4.19 -11.51 13.60
C TYR A 540 -4.85 -12.55 12.69
N TYR A 541 -6.11 -12.90 12.95
CA TYR A 541 -6.80 -13.92 12.14
C TYR A 541 -7.05 -13.43 10.72
N PHE A 542 -7.36 -12.15 10.52
CA PHE A 542 -7.55 -11.59 9.18
C PHE A 542 -6.26 -11.66 8.35
N ALA A 543 -5.12 -11.29 8.94
CA ALA A 543 -3.81 -11.45 8.31
C ALA A 543 -3.50 -12.93 8.02
N LEU A 544 -3.76 -13.82 8.98
CA LEU A 544 -3.50 -15.25 8.84
C LEU A 544 -4.30 -15.86 7.68
N LEU A 545 -5.61 -15.61 7.59
CA LEU A 545 -6.45 -16.05 6.48
C LEU A 545 -6.00 -15.45 5.14
N CYS A 546 -5.66 -14.16 5.11
CA CYS A 546 -5.24 -13.47 3.88
C CYS A 546 -3.87 -13.96 3.35
N CYS A 547 -3.05 -14.63 4.16
CA CYS A 547 -1.81 -15.27 3.68
C CYS A 547 -2.10 -16.37 2.65
N ALA A 548 -3.31 -16.94 2.61
CA ALA A 548 -3.72 -17.89 1.58
C ALA A 548 -3.90 -17.27 0.18
N SER A 549 -3.93 -15.94 0.05
CA SER A 549 -4.29 -15.29 -1.21
C SER A 549 -3.35 -15.68 -2.35
N PRO A 550 -3.83 -15.96 -3.57
CA PRO A 550 -2.96 -16.06 -4.75
C PRO A 550 -2.38 -14.70 -5.19
N ASN A 551 -2.99 -13.58 -4.79
CA ASN A 551 -2.47 -12.25 -5.05
C ASN A 551 -1.27 -11.93 -4.13
N LYS A 552 -0.13 -11.63 -4.74
CA LYS A 552 1.12 -11.43 -4.01
C LYS A 552 1.13 -10.20 -3.10
N ASP A 553 0.51 -9.11 -3.51
CA ASP A 553 0.43 -7.89 -2.70
C ASP A 553 -0.40 -8.13 -1.43
N VAL A 554 -1.54 -8.83 -1.57
CA VAL A 554 -2.39 -9.23 -0.42
C VAL A 554 -1.57 -10.09 0.55
N ARG A 555 -0.88 -11.12 0.06
CA ARG A 555 -0.01 -11.95 0.91
C ARG A 555 1.08 -11.13 1.58
N CYS A 556 1.71 -10.19 0.86
CA CYS A 556 2.80 -9.39 1.42
C CYS A 556 2.31 -8.45 2.54
N LEU A 557 1.18 -7.78 2.35
CA LEU A 557 0.52 -6.99 3.39
C LEU A 557 0.12 -7.85 4.59
N ALA A 558 -0.48 -9.01 4.33
CA ALA A 558 -0.89 -9.95 5.36
C ALA A 558 0.29 -10.47 6.19
N MET A 559 1.38 -10.91 5.55
CA MET A 559 2.60 -11.33 6.24
C MET A 559 3.24 -10.19 7.04
N LYS A 560 3.22 -8.96 6.52
CA LYS A 560 3.75 -7.79 7.23
C LYS A 560 2.93 -7.46 8.47
N LEU A 561 1.59 -7.47 8.37
CA LEU A 561 0.68 -7.31 9.49
C LEU A 561 0.87 -8.40 10.54
N LEU A 562 0.93 -9.66 10.10
CA LEU A 562 1.17 -10.80 10.98
C LEU A 562 2.52 -10.69 11.71
N TYR A 563 3.57 -10.26 11.01
CA TYR A 563 4.88 -9.99 11.61
C TYR A 563 4.80 -8.93 12.71
N GLU A 564 4.17 -7.78 12.45
CA GLU A 564 4.05 -6.70 13.45
C GLU A 564 3.30 -7.15 14.71
N ILE A 565 2.27 -7.99 14.58
CA ILE A 565 1.54 -8.52 15.73
C ILE A 565 2.40 -9.53 16.50
N VAL A 566 2.94 -10.54 15.81
CA VAL A 566 3.69 -11.65 16.41
C VAL A 566 5.02 -11.21 17.01
N SER A 567 5.74 -10.27 16.37
CA SER A 567 7.03 -9.79 16.85
C SER A 567 6.93 -8.91 18.09
N ASN A 568 5.78 -8.26 18.28
CA ASN A 568 5.59 -7.28 19.35
C ASN A 568 4.88 -7.88 20.57
N LYS A 569 4.08 -8.94 20.41
CA LYS A 569 3.22 -9.50 21.46
C LYS A 569 3.42 -11.00 21.64
N ILE A 570 3.95 -11.40 22.80
CA ILE A 570 4.32 -12.80 23.12
C ILE A 570 3.11 -13.74 23.01
N GLU A 571 1.91 -13.29 23.38
CA GLU A 571 0.69 -14.11 23.32
C GLU A 571 0.42 -14.65 21.90
N TYR A 572 0.51 -13.79 20.88
CA TYR A 572 0.26 -14.16 19.50
C TYR A 572 1.36 -15.07 18.93
N LYS A 573 2.60 -14.93 19.44
CA LYS A 573 3.69 -15.87 19.13
C LYS A 573 3.38 -17.26 19.68
N SER A 574 2.87 -17.40 20.91
CA SER A 574 2.45 -18.72 21.41
C SER A 574 1.23 -19.26 20.65
N ARG A 575 0.28 -18.38 20.30
CA ARG A 575 -0.93 -18.73 19.56
C ARG A 575 -0.65 -19.28 18.16
N ILE A 576 0.19 -18.60 17.37
CA ILE A 576 0.52 -19.01 15.99
C ILE A 576 1.27 -20.35 15.95
N LEU A 577 2.06 -20.67 16.98
CA LEU A 577 2.73 -21.96 17.12
C LEU A 577 1.72 -23.09 17.37
N MET A 578 0.70 -22.84 18.19
CA MET A 578 -0.35 -23.82 18.49
C MET A 578 -1.31 -24.06 17.33
N GLU A 579 -1.64 -23.02 16.56
CA GLU A 579 -2.58 -23.09 15.45
C GLU A 579 -1.98 -23.69 14.16
N TYR A 580 -0.65 -23.80 14.06
CA TYR A 580 0.01 -24.29 12.85
C TYR A 580 -0.52 -25.65 12.37
N ASP A 581 -0.82 -26.57 13.30
CA ASP A 581 -1.27 -27.92 12.98
C ASP A 581 -2.73 -27.99 12.51
N SER A 582 -3.57 -27.03 12.91
CA SER A 582 -4.97 -26.98 12.46
C SER A 582 -5.08 -26.48 11.01
N ILE A 583 -4.11 -25.68 10.56
CA ILE A 583 -4.07 -25.09 9.23
C ILE A 583 -3.52 -26.10 8.23
N ASP A 584 -4.19 -26.27 7.08
CA ASP A 584 -3.70 -27.12 5.98
C ASP A 584 -3.31 -26.35 4.71
N ASP A 585 -3.58 -25.05 4.64
CA ASP A 585 -3.17 -24.23 3.50
C ASP A 585 -1.65 -24.02 3.45
N PHE A 586 -1.03 -24.38 2.33
CA PHE A 586 0.43 -24.34 2.17
C PHE A 586 1.01 -22.93 2.19
N TYR A 587 0.30 -21.93 1.65
CA TYR A 587 0.77 -20.55 1.67
C TYR A 587 0.73 -19.97 3.08
N ILE A 588 -0.34 -20.24 3.85
CA ILE A 588 -0.39 -19.82 5.25
C ILE A 588 0.76 -20.46 6.04
N LYS A 589 0.98 -21.77 5.92
CA LYS A 589 2.09 -22.46 6.60
C LYS A 589 3.46 -21.87 6.24
N GLU A 590 3.71 -21.62 4.95
CA GLU A 590 4.95 -20.96 4.52
C GLU A 590 5.09 -19.55 5.10
N SER A 591 4.00 -18.77 5.13
CA SER A 591 3.98 -17.42 5.72
C SER A 591 4.26 -17.44 7.23
N ILE A 592 3.70 -18.40 7.98
CA ILE A 592 3.98 -18.59 9.41
C ILE A 592 5.48 -18.84 9.61
N ILE A 593 6.07 -19.79 8.86
CA ILE A 593 7.49 -20.11 8.93
C ILE A 593 8.35 -18.88 8.60
N GLN A 594 7.96 -18.10 7.58
CA GLN A 594 8.65 -16.87 7.22
C GLN A 594 8.63 -15.84 8.35
N VAL A 595 7.46 -15.55 8.93
CA VAL A 595 7.33 -14.60 10.04
C VAL A 595 8.16 -15.05 11.26
N LEU A 596 8.02 -16.31 11.66
CA LEU A 596 8.74 -16.85 12.83
C LEU A 596 10.26 -16.89 12.63
N SER A 597 10.73 -17.12 11.40
CA SER A 597 12.16 -17.16 11.08
C SER A 597 12.90 -15.84 11.30
N LEU A 598 12.17 -14.73 11.46
CA LEU A 598 12.73 -13.40 11.70
C LEU A 598 12.97 -13.13 13.21
N SER A 599 12.48 -13.99 14.10
CA SER A 599 12.58 -13.83 15.56
C SER A 599 13.84 -14.48 16.13
N HIS A 600 15.03 -14.06 15.70
CA HIS A 600 16.29 -14.74 16.06
C HIS A 600 16.47 -14.94 17.57
N GLY A 601 17.00 -16.11 17.97
CA GLY A 601 17.35 -16.42 19.35
C GLY A 601 16.17 -16.83 20.25
N ASP A 602 14.97 -17.00 19.70
CA ASP A 602 13.80 -17.48 20.44
C ASP A 602 13.83 -19.01 20.61
N GLY A 603 13.80 -19.47 21.86
CA GLY A 603 13.90 -20.90 22.20
C GLY A 603 12.65 -21.71 21.84
N GLU A 604 11.45 -21.12 21.90
CA GLU A 604 10.19 -21.82 21.56
C GLU A 604 10.10 -22.04 20.05
N ILE A 605 10.43 -21.01 19.27
CA ILE A 605 10.48 -21.11 17.80
C ILE A 605 11.54 -22.12 17.37
N LYS A 606 12.69 -22.16 18.05
CA LYS A 606 13.72 -23.17 17.80
C LYS A 606 13.18 -24.60 17.97
N LEU A 607 12.50 -24.88 19.09
CA LEU A 607 11.91 -26.20 19.34
C LEU A 607 10.84 -26.55 18.31
N PHE A 608 10.00 -25.59 17.95
CA PHE A 608 8.99 -25.75 16.90
C PHE A 608 9.63 -26.09 15.54
N PHE A 609 10.66 -25.36 15.13
CA PHE A 609 11.38 -25.66 13.88
C PHE A 609 12.10 -27.01 13.92
N GLU A 610 12.71 -27.40 15.04
CA GLU A 610 13.29 -28.73 15.21
C GLU A 610 12.23 -29.86 15.15
N MET A 611 10.98 -29.58 15.59
CA MET A 611 9.84 -30.47 15.40
C MET A 611 9.45 -30.56 13.92
N LEU A 612 9.24 -29.44 13.24
CA LEU A 612 8.92 -29.42 11.80
C LEU A 612 9.96 -30.15 10.95
N VAL A 613 11.25 -30.02 11.29
CA VAL A 613 12.34 -30.72 10.60
C VAL A 613 12.17 -32.24 10.69
N ARG A 614 11.67 -32.77 11.81
CA ARG A 614 11.52 -34.20 12.10
C ARG A 614 10.18 -34.78 11.67
N GLU A 615 9.09 -34.05 11.85
CA GLU A 615 7.73 -34.59 11.81
C GLU A 615 6.95 -34.20 10.55
N GLU A 616 7.13 -32.99 10.03
CA GLU A 616 6.42 -32.57 8.82
C GLU A 616 6.99 -33.34 7.62
N GLU A 617 6.17 -34.04 6.85
CA GLU A 617 6.64 -34.82 5.69
C GLU A 617 7.19 -33.91 4.58
N ASP A 618 6.39 -32.91 4.21
CA ASP A 618 6.64 -32.01 3.09
C ASP A 618 6.78 -30.56 3.54
N LEU A 619 7.85 -29.91 3.12
CA LEU A 619 8.05 -28.47 3.31
C LEU A 619 8.47 -27.85 1.98
N SER A 620 8.02 -26.62 1.72
CA SER A 620 8.48 -25.87 0.56
C SER A 620 9.98 -25.57 0.67
N ALA A 621 10.67 -25.47 -0.47
CA ALA A 621 12.08 -25.14 -0.52
C ALA A 621 12.42 -23.85 0.25
N LYS A 622 11.58 -22.82 0.11
CA LYS A 622 11.73 -21.53 0.81
C LYS A 622 11.62 -21.70 2.34
N SER A 623 10.65 -22.50 2.81
CA SER A 623 10.49 -22.82 4.23
C SER A 623 11.71 -23.56 4.80
N ILE A 624 12.23 -24.56 4.07
CA ILE A 624 13.43 -25.31 4.46
C ILE A 624 14.63 -24.37 4.63
N LYS A 625 14.88 -23.49 3.65
CA LYS A 625 15.97 -22.51 3.70
C LYS A 625 15.84 -21.57 4.90
N ARG A 626 14.63 -21.07 5.18
CA ARG A 626 14.37 -20.15 6.32
C ARG A 626 14.57 -20.85 7.67
N ILE A 627 14.09 -22.08 7.82
CA ILE A 627 14.29 -22.88 9.04
C ILE A 627 15.79 -23.16 9.25
N ALA A 628 16.51 -23.61 8.22
CA ALA A 628 17.93 -23.89 8.29
C ALA A 628 18.73 -22.64 8.70
N ALA A 629 18.40 -21.48 8.12
CA ALA A 629 19.01 -20.20 8.48
C ALA A 629 18.74 -19.80 9.94
N PHE A 630 17.52 -19.99 10.43
CA PHE A 630 17.17 -19.74 11.82
C PHE A 630 17.95 -20.63 12.80
N LEU A 631 18.12 -21.92 12.46
CA LEU A 631 18.85 -22.89 13.29
C LEU A 631 20.38 -22.68 13.28
N GLY A 632 20.89 -21.76 12.46
CA GLY A 632 22.29 -21.33 12.45
C GLY A 632 23.18 -21.99 11.40
N ASP A 633 22.64 -22.87 10.55
CA ASP A 633 23.36 -23.46 9.41
C ASP A 633 22.48 -23.40 8.15
N GLN A 634 22.67 -22.31 7.39
CA GLN A 634 21.84 -21.92 6.24
C GLN A 634 21.78 -22.94 5.08
N TYR A 635 22.66 -23.94 5.07
CA TYR A 635 22.79 -24.92 3.99
C TYR A 635 22.80 -26.38 4.50
N SER A 636 22.63 -26.59 5.81
CA SER A 636 22.60 -27.93 6.45
C SER A 636 21.49 -28.86 5.98
N TYR A 637 20.46 -28.34 5.30
CA TYR A 637 19.26 -29.10 4.94
C TYR A 637 19.54 -30.31 4.03
N ILE A 638 20.67 -30.35 3.32
CA ILE A 638 21.13 -31.54 2.57
C ILE A 638 21.34 -32.76 3.48
N ARG A 639 21.60 -32.54 4.77
CA ARG A 639 21.75 -33.59 5.79
C ARG A 639 20.42 -34.04 6.38
N TRP A 640 19.33 -33.33 6.10
CA TRP A 640 18.01 -33.71 6.61
C TRP A 640 17.53 -34.98 5.90
N ASN A 641 16.81 -35.81 6.66
CA ASN A 641 16.23 -37.04 6.13
C ASN A 641 14.79 -36.74 5.70
N ARG A 642 14.57 -36.57 4.40
CA ARG A 642 13.29 -36.17 3.82
C ARG A 642 12.86 -37.13 2.73
N ILE A 643 11.55 -37.24 2.52
CA ILE A 643 10.99 -38.04 1.43
C ILE A 643 11.57 -37.54 0.10
N ASN A 644 12.00 -38.48 -0.72
CA ASN A 644 12.50 -38.22 -2.06
C ASN A 644 11.35 -38.41 -3.05
N HIS A 645 10.81 -37.31 -3.56
CA HIS A 645 9.71 -37.34 -4.54
C HIS A 645 10.19 -37.67 -5.96
N PHE A 646 11.50 -37.62 -6.22
CA PHE A 646 12.05 -38.04 -7.49
C PHE A 646 12.12 -39.56 -7.56
N THR A 647 11.56 -40.14 -8.63
CA THR A 647 11.70 -41.56 -8.96
C THR A 647 12.29 -41.70 -10.36
N ASP A 648 13.32 -42.54 -10.51
CA ASP A 648 13.92 -42.86 -11.81
C ASP A 648 12.99 -43.80 -12.59
N ILE A 649 12.47 -43.34 -13.73
CA ILE A 649 11.44 -44.03 -14.52
C ILE A 649 12.01 -44.32 -15.91
N GLU A 650 12.12 -45.61 -16.23
CA GLU A 650 12.61 -46.06 -17.53
C GLU A 650 11.68 -45.57 -18.65
N GLN A 651 12.24 -44.91 -19.67
CA GLN A 651 11.50 -44.34 -20.82
C GLN A 651 10.41 -43.33 -20.42
N ALA A 652 10.65 -42.49 -19.41
CA ALA A 652 9.71 -41.46 -19.00
C ALA A 652 9.34 -40.49 -20.13
N ILE A 653 8.04 -40.34 -20.40
CA ILE A 653 7.49 -39.44 -21.42
C ILE A 653 6.62 -38.38 -20.75
N ILE A 654 6.84 -37.12 -21.12
CA ILE A 654 6.03 -36.00 -20.66
C ILE A 654 4.60 -36.12 -21.20
N SER A 655 3.63 -36.22 -20.28
CA SER A 655 2.22 -36.34 -20.62
C SER A 655 1.69 -35.09 -21.34
N ASP A 656 0.60 -35.24 -22.09
CA ASP A 656 -0.11 -34.10 -22.66
C ASP A 656 -0.71 -33.19 -21.58
N TYR A 657 -1.09 -33.78 -20.44
CA TYR A 657 -1.58 -33.05 -19.27
C TYR A 657 -0.53 -32.07 -18.75
N LEU A 658 0.67 -32.55 -18.41
CA LEU A 658 1.75 -31.70 -17.92
C LEU A 658 2.19 -30.68 -18.98
N HIS A 659 2.28 -31.11 -20.23
CA HIS A 659 2.67 -30.22 -21.32
C HIS A 659 1.77 -28.99 -21.43
N LYS A 660 0.44 -29.17 -21.41
CA LYS A 660 -0.51 -28.06 -21.47
C LYS A 660 -0.35 -27.11 -20.29
N ILE A 661 -0.11 -27.65 -19.09
CA ILE A 661 0.08 -26.85 -17.88
C ILE A 661 1.33 -25.98 -18.00
N LEU A 662 2.49 -26.59 -18.24
CA LEU A 662 3.77 -25.89 -18.29
C LEU A 662 3.87 -24.92 -19.46
N PHE A 663 3.32 -25.29 -20.63
CA PHE A 663 3.28 -24.40 -21.78
C PHE A 663 2.48 -23.13 -21.51
N ARG A 664 1.37 -23.23 -20.76
CA ARG A 664 0.57 -22.06 -20.37
C ARG A 664 1.32 -21.18 -19.37
N VAL A 665 1.92 -21.78 -18.35
CA VAL A 665 2.71 -21.05 -17.33
C VAL A 665 3.84 -20.26 -18.01
N ASP A 666 4.65 -20.91 -18.86
CA ASP A 666 5.76 -20.25 -19.59
C ASP A 666 5.28 -19.11 -20.51
N LEU A 667 4.05 -19.21 -21.05
CA LEU A 667 3.46 -18.18 -21.90
C LEU A 667 3.01 -16.95 -21.11
N ILE A 668 2.54 -17.14 -19.88
CA ILE A 668 2.07 -16.06 -18.99
C ILE A 668 3.26 -15.34 -18.36
N ASP A 669 4.17 -16.12 -17.76
CA ASP A 669 5.35 -15.62 -17.08
C ASP A 669 6.52 -16.57 -17.31
N LYS A 670 7.52 -16.04 -18.00
CA LYS A 670 8.71 -16.78 -18.43
C LYS A 670 9.67 -17.06 -17.28
N ASP A 671 9.62 -16.26 -16.23
CA ASP A 671 10.58 -16.33 -15.14
C ASP A 671 9.95 -16.95 -13.88
N PHE A 672 8.68 -17.37 -13.96
CA PHE A 672 7.94 -17.99 -12.87
C PHE A 672 8.50 -19.36 -12.45
N LEU A 673 8.89 -20.20 -13.41
CA LEU A 673 9.42 -21.54 -13.14
C LEU A 673 10.95 -21.49 -12.99
N PRO A 674 11.54 -22.35 -12.13
CA PRO A 674 12.99 -22.49 -11.98
C PRO A 674 13.69 -23.18 -13.18
N PHE A 675 13.03 -23.24 -14.33
CA PHE A 675 13.52 -23.76 -15.60
C PHE A 675 12.69 -23.17 -16.76
N ARG A 676 13.25 -23.14 -17.98
CA ARG A 676 12.52 -22.69 -19.17
C ARG A 676 11.86 -23.89 -19.86
N TYR A 677 10.54 -23.84 -20.04
CA TYR A 677 9.79 -24.90 -20.71
C TYR A 677 9.34 -24.45 -22.10
N ARG A 678 10.00 -24.91 -23.16
CA ARG A 678 9.61 -24.54 -24.55
C ARG A 678 8.65 -25.57 -25.15
N TRP A 679 9.04 -26.83 -25.08
CA TRP A 679 8.30 -27.98 -25.61
C TRP A 679 8.71 -29.25 -24.87
N LYS A 680 8.00 -30.36 -25.09
CA LYS A 680 8.29 -31.66 -24.44
C LYS A 680 9.77 -32.10 -24.55
N ASN A 681 10.43 -31.78 -25.66
CA ASN A 681 11.83 -32.18 -25.91
C ASN A 681 12.82 -31.02 -25.74
N GLN A 682 12.37 -29.86 -25.25
CA GLN A 682 13.17 -28.65 -25.10
C GLN A 682 12.88 -28.00 -23.75
N ILE A 683 13.62 -28.46 -22.74
CA ILE A 683 13.56 -27.96 -21.36
C ILE A 683 14.98 -27.55 -20.98
N ASP A 684 15.12 -26.33 -20.48
CA ASP A 684 16.41 -25.79 -20.05
C ASP A 684 16.38 -25.55 -18.54
N MET A 685 17.14 -26.35 -17.78
CA MET A 685 17.24 -26.21 -16.33
C MET A 685 18.28 -25.14 -16.01
N PHE A 686 17.91 -24.17 -15.17
CA PHE A 686 18.88 -23.20 -14.68
C PHE A 686 19.93 -23.84 -13.76
N GLU A 687 19.51 -24.76 -12.89
CA GLU A 687 20.39 -25.59 -12.05
C GLU A 687 19.99 -27.06 -12.20
N LYS A 688 20.98 -27.96 -12.37
CA LYS A 688 20.75 -29.41 -12.47
C LYS A 688 21.14 -30.10 -11.16
N PHE A 689 20.49 -31.22 -10.89
CA PHE A 689 20.77 -32.04 -9.70
C PHE A 689 21.59 -33.27 -10.07
N LEU A 690 22.55 -33.61 -9.23
CA LEU A 690 23.41 -34.79 -9.38
C LEU A 690 22.69 -36.03 -8.86
N LYS A 691 22.71 -37.12 -9.63
CA LYS A 691 22.17 -38.44 -9.27
C LYS A 691 23.03 -39.17 -8.24
N ASN A 692 24.29 -38.77 -8.11
CA ASN A 692 25.25 -39.38 -7.20
C ASN A 692 24.74 -39.34 -5.74
N ASP A 693 25.09 -40.37 -4.98
CA ASP A 693 24.75 -40.46 -3.55
C ASP A 693 25.25 -39.22 -2.78
N LYS A 694 24.32 -38.52 -2.10
CA LYS A 694 24.64 -37.28 -1.38
C LYS A 694 25.69 -37.46 -0.27
N ARG A 695 25.83 -38.65 0.34
CA ARG A 695 26.86 -38.91 1.35
C ARG A 695 28.23 -38.95 0.72
N ARG A 696 28.37 -39.52 -0.49
CA ARG A 696 29.64 -39.51 -1.24
C ARG A 696 30.07 -38.09 -1.61
N ILE A 697 29.12 -37.24 -2.01
CA ILE A 697 29.42 -35.83 -2.31
C ILE A 697 29.76 -35.07 -1.03
N ASP A 698 29.02 -35.26 0.07
CA ASP A 698 29.31 -34.64 1.36
C ASP A 698 30.69 -35.01 1.90
N ASP A 699 31.07 -36.30 1.81
CA ASP A 699 32.41 -36.79 2.15
C ASP A 699 33.49 -36.09 1.31
N PHE A 700 33.24 -35.95 0.01
CA PHE A 700 34.17 -35.27 -0.87
C PHE A 700 34.32 -33.78 -0.55
N ASN A 701 33.20 -33.05 -0.39
CA ASN A 701 33.23 -31.64 -0.01
C ASN A 701 33.96 -31.42 1.33
N ARG A 702 33.74 -32.29 2.33
CA ARG A 702 34.50 -32.24 3.60
C ARG A 702 36.00 -32.43 3.42
N ASN A 703 36.40 -33.41 2.60
CA ASN A 703 37.82 -33.64 2.32
C ASN A 703 38.47 -32.42 1.64
N LEU A 704 37.74 -31.74 0.76
CA LEU A 704 38.20 -30.50 0.13
C LEU A 704 38.33 -29.36 1.13
N GLU A 705 37.32 -29.16 1.98
CA GLU A 705 37.33 -28.14 3.03
C GLU A 705 38.55 -28.33 3.95
N GLU A 706 38.81 -29.56 4.42
CA GLU A 706 39.98 -29.86 5.26
C GLU A 706 41.32 -29.63 4.53
N LYS A 707 41.43 -30.03 3.26
CA LYS A 707 42.67 -29.93 2.47
C LYS A 707 42.98 -28.48 2.05
N TYR A 708 41.96 -27.68 1.77
CA TYR A 708 42.08 -26.36 1.15
C TYR A 708 41.53 -25.20 2.00
N TYR A 709 41.25 -25.41 3.29
CA TYR A 709 40.78 -24.38 4.21
C TYR A 709 41.62 -23.08 4.17
N CYS A 710 42.94 -23.18 3.99
CA CYS A 710 43.83 -22.01 3.92
C CYS A 710 43.60 -21.11 2.69
N VAL A 711 42.84 -21.58 1.69
CA VAL A 711 42.49 -20.81 0.49
C VAL A 711 41.29 -19.89 0.75
N ARG A 712 40.45 -20.19 1.75
CA ARG A 712 39.27 -19.39 2.09
C ARG A 712 39.66 -17.95 2.41
N GLY A 713 39.11 -17.00 1.67
CA GLY A 713 39.45 -15.57 1.77
C GLY A 713 40.86 -15.21 1.26
N GLY A 714 41.58 -16.14 0.62
CA GLY A 714 42.86 -15.92 -0.04
C GLY A 714 42.71 -15.51 -1.51
N GLU A 715 43.81 -15.12 -2.16
CA GLU A 715 43.79 -14.65 -3.57
C GLU A 715 43.41 -15.74 -4.59
N CYS A 716 43.56 -17.02 -4.26
CA CYS A 716 43.15 -18.15 -5.10
C CYS A 716 41.65 -18.52 -4.94
N SER A 717 40.96 -17.92 -3.97
CA SER A 717 39.53 -18.09 -3.74
C SER A 717 38.77 -17.65 -4.99
N GLY A 718 37.98 -18.55 -5.58
CA GLY A 718 37.26 -18.29 -6.82
C GLY A 718 38.05 -18.31 -8.12
N SER A 719 39.32 -18.74 -8.09
CA SER A 719 40.08 -18.93 -9.32
C SER A 719 39.54 -20.10 -10.14
N GLU A 720 39.28 -19.86 -11.42
CA GLU A 720 38.87 -20.88 -12.38
C GLU A 720 39.97 -21.94 -12.61
N VAL A 721 41.25 -21.54 -12.52
CA VAL A 721 42.40 -22.47 -12.59
C VAL A 721 42.38 -23.41 -11.40
N PHE A 722 42.17 -22.87 -10.20
CA PHE A 722 42.08 -23.65 -8.97
C PHE A 722 40.87 -24.60 -9.00
N LYS A 723 39.71 -24.10 -9.45
CA LYS A 723 38.50 -24.89 -9.66
C LYS A 723 38.77 -26.10 -10.56
N ARG A 724 39.44 -25.91 -11.70
CA ARG A 724 39.77 -27.00 -12.64
C ARG A 724 40.68 -28.06 -12.03
N ILE A 725 41.70 -27.65 -11.27
CA ILE A 725 42.62 -28.58 -10.60
C ILE A 725 41.85 -29.50 -9.64
N ILE A 726 41.05 -28.91 -8.76
CA ILE A 726 40.27 -29.67 -7.76
C ILE A 726 39.21 -30.55 -8.45
N PHE A 727 38.53 -30.01 -9.46
CA PHE A 727 37.51 -30.75 -10.19
C PHE A 727 38.08 -31.98 -10.91
N CYS A 728 39.33 -31.92 -11.39
CA CYS A 728 40.04 -33.08 -11.94
C CYS A 728 40.36 -34.13 -10.86
N GLU A 729 40.70 -33.74 -9.63
CA GLU A 729 40.89 -34.68 -8.52
C GLU A 729 39.63 -35.51 -8.24
N PHE A 730 38.43 -34.92 -8.40
CA PHE A 730 37.15 -35.62 -8.22
C PHE A 730 36.81 -36.57 -9.36
N LYS A 731 36.93 -36.09 -10.62
CA LYS A 731 36.56 -36.86 -11.82
C LYS A 731 37.33 -38.17 -12.00
N LEU A 732 38.49 -38.31 -11.36
CA LEU A 732 39.26 -39.55 -11.35
C LEU A 732 38.60 -40.68 -10.55
N ASN A 733 37.64 -40.36 -9.67
CA ASN A 733 37.06 -41.30 -8.69
C ASN A 733 35.54 -41.51 -8.80
N ALA A 734 34.81 -40.68 -9.56
CA ALA A 734 33.36 -40.84 -9.77
C ALA A 734 32.90 -40.19 -11.10
N GLU A 735 32.06 -40.90 -11.86
CA GLU A 735 31.30 -40.29 -12.96
C GLU A 735 30.16 -39.43 -12.37
N LEU A 736 30.07 -38.18 -12.85
CA LEU A 736 29.00 -37.25 -12.49
C LEU A 736 27.83 -37.46 -13.43
N GLU A 737 26.72 -37.93 -12.90
CA GLU A 737 25.46 -38.09 -13.64
C GLU A 737 24.43 -37.09 -13.11
N SER A 738 23.69 -36.43 -14.01
CA SER A 738 22.54 -35.62 -13.62
C SER A 738 21.26 -36.45 -13.58
N LEU A 739 20.26 -35.99 -12.82
CA LEU A 739 18.92 -36.60 -12.85
C LEU A 739 18.34 -36.58 -14.27
N ASP A 740 17.66 -37.66 -14.64
CA ASP A 740 16.98 -37.76 -15.93
C ASP A 740 15.80 -36.78 -16.01
N MET A 741 15.73 -36.02 -17.11
CA MET A 741 14.73 -34.97 -17.30
C MET A 741 13.32 -35.54 -17.48
N GLY A 742 13.17 -36.68 -18.16
CA GLY A 742 11.87 -37.32 -18.33
C GLY A 742 11.28 -37.72 -16.98
N SER A 743 12.10 -38.41 -16.17
CA SER A 743 11.77 -38.85 -14.82
C SER A 743 11.49 -37.68 -13.88
N PHE A 744 12.27 -36.60 -13.99
CA PHE A 744 12.05 -35.34 -13.27
C PHE A 744 10.65 -34.80 -13.54
N MET A 745 10.27 -34.68 -14.82
CA MET A 745 8.99 -34.11 -15.22
C MET A 745 7.80 -34.99 -14.82
N VAL A 746 7.92 -36.31 -14.95
CA VAL A 746 6.87 -37.25 -14.51
C VAL A 746 6.70 -37.21 -12.98
N SER A 747 7.80 -37.12 -12.23
CA SER A 747 7.75 -36.99 -10.76
C SER A 747 7.10 -35.66 -10.36
N TYR A 748 7.46 -34.57 -11.03
CA TYR A 748 6.87 -33.25 -10.80
C TYR A 748 5.36 -33.22 -11.09
N GLU A 749 4.91 -33.92 -12.14
CA GLU A 749 3.48 -34.06 -12.46
C GLU A 749 2.66 -34.68 -11.32
N GLN A 750 3.22 -35.65 -10.59
CA GLN A 750 2.52 -36.28 -9.46
C GLN A 750 2.26 -35.28 -8.33
N ILE A 751 3.23 -34.41 -8.05
CA ILE A 751 3.09 -33.35 -7.06
C ILE A 751 2.05 -32.32 -7.52
N ILE A 752 2.08 -31.91 -8.79
CA ILE A 752 1.06 -31.01 -9.37
C ILE A 752 -0.34 -31.61 -9.20
N LYS A 753 -0.54 -32.89 -9.55
CA LYS A 753 -1.84 -33.55 -9.40
C LYS A 753 -2.33 -33.57 -7.96
N ARG A 754 -1.44 -33.87 -7.01
CA ARG A 754 -1.77 -33.86 -5.57
C ARG A 754 -2.22 -32.46 -5.11
N VAL A 755 -1.49 -31.40 -5.49
CA VAL A 755 -1.83 -30.03 -5.11
C VAL A 755 -3.11 -29.55 -5.81
N PHE A 756 -3.29 -29.85 -7.10
CA PHE A 756 -4.50 -29.50 -7.84
C PHE A 756 -5.73 -30.17 -7.25
N SER A 757 -5.61 -31.45 -6.85
CA SER A 757 -6.67 -32.16 -6.16
C SER A 757 -7.00 -31.54 -4.80
N PHE A 758 -6.00 -31.04 -4.06
CA PHE A 758 -6.23 -30.39 -2.77
C PHE A 758 -7.03 -29.07 -2.91
N TYR A 759 -6.78 -28.30 -3.96
CA TYR A 759 -7.48 -27.04 -4.25
C TYR A 759 -8.68 -27.18 -5.22
N ASN A 760 -9.12 -28.42 -5.53
CA ASN A 760 -10.23 -28.70 -6.45
C ASN A 760 -10.11 -28.07 -7.85
N ILE A 761 -8.90 -27.96 -8.40
CA ILE A 761 -8.68 -27.36 -9.72
C ILE A 761 -8.93 -28.37 -10.85
N VAL A 762 -9.82 -28.02 -11.80
CA VAL A 762 -10.17 -28.85 -12.96
C VAL A 762 -9.62 -28.25 -14.27
N GLU A 763 -8.99 -29.05 -15.13
CA GLU A 763 -8.34 -28.62 -16.38
C GLU A 763 -9.30 -27.91 -17.37
N SER A 764 -10.59 -28.27 -17.35
CA SER A 764 -11.62 -27.77 -18.28
C SER A 764 -12.13 -26.37 -17.99
N GLU A 765 -11.87 -25.82 -16.79
CA GLU A 765 -12.40 -24.52 -16.36
C GLU A 765 -11.53 -23.33 -16.74
N LEU A 766 -10.38 -23.58 -17.39
CA LEU A 766 -9.41 -22.55 -17.76
C LEU A 766 -9.88 -21.81 -19.02
N PRO A 767 -10.34 -20.55 -18.92
CA PRO A 767 -10.82 -19.80 -20.08
C PRO A 767 -9.67 -19.52 -21.04
N THR A 768 -9.90 -19.75 -22.33
CA THR A 768 -8.88 -19.64 -23.39
C THR A 768 -8.43 -18.19 -23.65
N LYS A 769 -9.05 -17.21 -22.99
CA LYS A 769 -8.81 -15.77 -23.09
C LYS A 769 -8.93 -15.12 -21.70
N LEU A 770 -7.93 -15.25 -20.84
CA LEU A 770 -7.77 -14.36 -19.69
C LEU A 770 -6.61 -13.40 -19.94
N TYR A 771 -6.78 -12.17 -19.46
CA TYR A 771 -5.69 -11.21 -19.36
C TYR A 771 -4.60 -11.78 -18.43
N PRO A 772 -3.30 -11.68 -18.80
CA PRO A 772 -2.19 -12.22 -18.01
C PRO A 772 -2.25 -11.83 -16.52
N GLU A 773 -2.66 -10.61 -16.20
CA GLU A 773 -2.78 -10.10 -14.83
C GLU A 773 -3.77 -10.87 -13.94
N ILE A 774 -4.91 -11.28 -14.50
CA ILE A 774 -5.91 -12.06 -13.75
C ILE A 774 -5.39 -13.49 -13.56
N MET A 775 -4.73 -14.03 -14.58
CA MET A 775 -4.19 -15.38 -14.53
C MET A 775 -3.04 -15.51 -13.51
N LEU A 776 -2.16 -14.51 -13.42
CA LEU A 776 -1.07 -14.45 -12.44
C LEU A 776 -1.57 -14.53 -10.99
N ASN A 777 -2.75 -13.96 -10.71
CA ASN A 777 -3.35 -13.93 -9.37
C ASN A 777 -4.40 -15.03 -9.16
N SER A 778 -4.33 -16.13 -9.92
CA SER A 778 -5.30 -17.23 -9.84
C SER A 778 -4.86 -18.33 -8.88
N THR A 779 -5.83 -19.09 -8.34
CA THR A 779 -5.57 -20.31 -7.56
C THR A 779 -4.74 -21.33 -8.37
N TYR A 780 -4.90 -21.36 -9.69
CA TYR A 780 -4.08 -22.20 -10.57
C TYR A 780 -2.58 -21.89 -10.46
N MET A 781 -2.19 -20.60 -10.54
CA MET A 781 -0.79 -20.21 -10.41
C MET A 781 -0.26 -20.48 -9.00
N LYS A 782 -1.08 -20.25 -7.97
CA LYS A 782 -0.78 -20.66 -6.59
C LYS A 782 -0.45 -22.16 -6.50
N CYS A 783 -1.26 -23.03 -7.10
CA CYS A 783 -1.01 -24.48 -7.08
C CYS A 783 0.31 -24.86 -7.74
N ILE A 784 0.70 -24.20 -8.84
CA ILE A 784 1.99 -24.46 -9.51
C ILE A 784 3.16 -23.99 -8.65
N ASP A 785 3.08 -22.80 -8.03
CA ASP A 785 4.13 -22.32 -7.12
C ASP A 785 4.31 -23.28 -5.92
N ILE A 786 3.21 -23.71 -5.29
CA ILE A 786 3.24 -24.69 -4.20
C ILE A 786 3.87 -26.00 -4.66
N ALA A 787 3.41 -26.59 -5.76
CA ALA A 787 3.94 -27.85 -6.28
C ALA A 787 5.44 -27.75 -6.59
N THR A 788 5.87 -26.62 -7.15
CA THR A 788 7.29 -26.33 -7.42
C THR A 788 8.08 -26.25 -6.13
N GLY A 789 7.59 -25.49 -5.14
CA GLY A 789 8.21 -25.36 -3.83
C GLY A 789 8.38 -26.70 -3.11
N LEU A 790 7.35 -27.55 -3.11
CA LEU A 790 7.39 -28.87 -2.49
C LEU A 790 8.38 -29.82 -3.20
N PHE A 791 8.34 -29.86 -4.54
CA PHE A 791 9.21 -30.74 -5.31
C PHE A 791 10.69 -30.34 -5.16
N TYR A 792 11.00 -29.06 -5.31
CA TYR A 792 12.36 -28.55 -5.09
C TYR A 792 12.81 -28.66 -3.62
N GLY A 793 11.88 -28.57 -2.67
CA GLY A 793 12.16 -28.82 -1.25
C GLY A 793 12.62 -30.26 -0.98
N SER A 794 12.01 -31.23 -1.67
CA SER A 794 12.49 -32.61 -1.64
C SER A 794 13.85 -32.77 -2.32
N LEU A 795 14.06 -32.16 -3.49
CA LEU A 795 15.31 -32.26 -4.23
C LEU A 795 16.50 -31.67 -3.46
N MET A 796 16.37 -30.47 -2.88
CA MET A 796 17.45 -29.79 -2.17
C MET A 796 17.90 -30.53 -0.90
N CYS A 797 17.03 -31.35 -0.30
CA CYS A 797 17.37 -32.21 0.84
C CYS A 797 17.99 -33.55 0.41
N ASN A 798 17.83 -33.97 -0.84
CA ASN A 798 18.23 -35.30 -1.31
C ASN A 798 19.40 -35.29 -2.30
N TYR A 799 19.65 -34.18 -2.99
CA TYR A 799 20.63 -34.08 -4.06
C TYR A 799 21.43 -32.78 -3.98
N TYR A 800 22.72 -32.87 -4.29
CA TYR A 800 23.56 -31.72 -4.59
C TYR A 800 23.30 -31.23 -6.01
N THR A 801 23.61 -29.96 -6.28
CA THR A 801 23.56 -29.40 -7.63
C THR A 801 24.83 -29.73 -8.42
N ASP A 802 24.80 -29.51 -9.73
CA ASP A 802 25.97 -29.59 -10.61
C ASP A 802 26.91 -28.37 -10.50
N GLN A 803 26.54 -27.38 -9.67
CA GLN A 803 27.36 -26.19 -9.42
C GLN A 803 28.52 -26.52 -8.48
N PHE A 804 29.71 -26.05 -8.85
CA PHE A 804 30.94 -26.27 -8.08
C PHE A 804 31.57 -24.93 -7.72
N SER A 805 31.87 -24.72 -6.43
CA SER A 805 32.45 -23.49 -5.88
C SER A 805 33.83 -23.74 -5.24
N THR A 806 34.64 -22.69 -5.20
CA THR A 806 35.93 -22.63 -4.50
C THR A 806 36.00 -21.40 -3.58
N TYR A 807 35.03 -21.30 -2.67
CA TYR A 807 34.83 -20.16 -1.74
C TYR A 807 34.53 -18.83 -2.46
N ASN A 808 33.87 -18.89 -3.61
CA ASN A 808 33.50 -17.71 -4.40
C ASN A 808 32.01 -17.60 -4.66
N SER A 809 31.22 -18.37 -3.93
CA SER A 809 29.78 -18.28 -3.94
C SER A 809 29.24 -17.77 -2.60
N TYR A 810 27.95 -17.43 -2.60
CA TYR A 810 27.23 -17.02 -1.40
C TYR A 810 27.15 -18.12 -0.32
N GLN A 811 27.47 -19.37 -0.66
CA GLN A 811 27.53 -20.47 0.31
C GLN A 811 28.88 -20.53 1.04
N ASP A 812 29.87 -19.77 0.55
CA ASP A 812 31.25 -19.75 1.06
C ASP A 812 31.79 -21.17 1.33
N CYS A 813 31.57 -22.05 0.36
CA CYS A 813 31.92 -23.46 0.42
C CYS A 813 32.90 -23.85 -0.71
N ILE A 814 33.58 -24.98 -0.53
CA ILE A 814 34.37 -25.64 -1.56
C ILE A 814 33.76 -27.00 -1.94
N GLY A 815 33.65 -27.26 -3.24
CA GLY A 815 33.01 -28.47 -3.76
C GLY A 815 31.64 -28.19 -4.40
N PHE A 816 30.75 -29.19 -4.40
CA PHE A 816 29.42 -29.07 -4.99
C PHE A 816 28.45 -28.32 -4.09
N GLU A 817 27.67 -27.42 -4.68
CA GLU A 817 26.70 -26.58 -3.96
C GLU A 817 25.36 -27.29 -3.75
N VAL A 818 24.62 -26.83 -2.75
CA VAL A 818 23.22 -27.20 -2.55
C VAL A 818 22.29 -26.16 -3.18
N TYR A 819 21.07 -26.54 -3.55
CA TYR A 819 20.13 -25.63 -4.22
C TYR A 819 19.66 -24.51 -3.29
N ASP A 820 19.86 -23.24 -3.65
CA ASP A 820 19.35 -22.10 -2.86
C ASP A 820 18.09 -21.49 -3.50
N PRO A 821 16.89 -21.72 -2.91
CA PRO A 821 15.63 -21.21 -3.45
C PRO A 821 15.44 -19.69 -3.34
N LEU A 822 16.31 -18.98 -2.60
CA LEU A 822 16.22 -17.54 -2.39
C LEU A 822 17.27 -16.75 -3.19
N LYS A 823 18.19 -17.43 -3.89
CA LYS A 823 19.28 -16.81 -4.68
C LYS A 823 18.79 -15.88 -5.79
N TYR A 824 17.66 -16.22 -6.41
CA TYR A 824 17.02 -15.45 -7.48
C TYR A 824 15.57 -15.06 -7.14
N GLY A 825 15.12 -15.34 -5.92
CA GLY A 825 13.76 -15.04 -5.47
C GLY A 825 13.60 -13.57 -5.12
N GLU A 826 12.41 -13.03 -5.33
CA GLU A 826 12.09 -11.67 -4.92
C GLU A 826 12.23 -11.49 -3.40
N LYS A 827 13.02 -10.49 -2.99
CA LYS A 827 13.35 -10.22 -1.59
C LYS A 827 12.24 -9.37 -0.95
N ILE A 828 11.45 -9.99 -0.06
CA ILE A 828 10.51 -9.30 0.83
C ILE A 828 11.16 -9.13 2.20
N VAL A 829 11.32 -7.88 2.66
CA VAL A 829 11.97 -7.53 3.92
C VAL A 829 10.91 -7.11 4.95
N LEU A 830 10.27 -8.10 5.59
CA LEU A 830 9.17 -7.84 6.54
C LEU A 830 9.62 -7.08 7.80
N THR A 831 10.90 -7.08 8.13
CA THR A 831 11.50 -6.39 9.28
C THR A 831 11.57 -4.87 9.11
N SER A 832 11.53 -4.38 7.87
CA SER A 832 11.57 -2.94 7.57
C SER A 832 10.28 -2.25 8.02
N PRO A 833 10.34 -1.07 8.64
CA PRO A 833 9.17 -0.36 9.15
C PRO A 833 8.30 0.13 7.98
N VAL A 834 6.99 0.23 8.22
CA VAL A 834 6.11 0.93 7.27
C VAL A 834 6.38 2.43 7.32
N PRO A 835 6.31 3.16 6.20
CA PRO A 835 6.45 4.61 6.21
C PRO A 835 5.36 5.25 7.06
N THR A 836 5.73 6.23 7.88
CA THR A 836 4.77 7.01 8.68
C THR A 836 5.09 8.48 8.50
N TYR A 837 4.12 9.27 8.04
CA TYR A 837 4.34 10.70 7.80
C TYR A 837 4.62 11.46 9.10
N GLN A 838 5.73 12.19 9.12
CA GLN A 838 6.27 12.90 10.27
C GLN A 838 6.58 14.35 9.90
N ASN A 839 5.65 15.25 10.20
CA ASN A 839 5.82 16.68 9.89
C ASN A 839 7.03 17.33 10.58
N PHE A 840 7.47 16.80 11.72
CA PHE A 840 8.58 17.40 12.47
C PHE A 840 9.92 17.23 11.75
N VAL A 841 10.19 16.04 11.20
CA VAL A 841 11.45 15.79 10.48
C VAL A 841 11.47 16.47 9.11
N GLU A 842 10.32 16.55 8.41
CA GLU A 842 10.19 17.36 7.18
C GLU A 842 10.56 18.81 7.42
N SER A 843 9.99 19.42 8.47
CA SER A 843 10.30 20.82 8.78
C SER A 843 11.76 21.06 9.15
N LEU A 844 12.47 20.05 9.67
CA LEU A 844 13.93 20.15 9.85
C LEU A 844 14.65 20.04 8.50
N GLY A 845 14.19 19.16 7.61
CA GLY A 845 14.68 19.04 6.24
C GLY A 845 14.54 20.35 5.45
N ASP A 846 13.39 21.01 5.52
CA ASP A 846 13.14 22.30 4.87
C ASP A 846 14.17 23.36 5.31
N GLU A 847 14.47 23.44 6.61
CA GLU A 847 15.50 24.35 7.15
C GLU A 847 16.90 24.00 6.64
N VAL A 848 17.22 22.70 6.44
CA VAL A 848 18.48 22.28 5.79
C VAL A 848 18.55 22.78 4.35
N VAL A 849 17.49 22.59 3.56
CA VAL A 849 17.46 23.06 2.14
C VAL A 849 17.64 24.58 2.08
N ASN A 850 16.91 25.31 2.94
CA ASN A 850 16.98 26.76 3.00
C ASN A 850 18.36 27.29 3.42
N SER A 851 19.22 26.46 4.00
CA SER A 851 20.60 26.83 4.35
C SER A 851 21.58 26.78 3.17
N ILE A 852 21.22 26.10 2.07
CA ILE A 852 22.07 25.95 0.89
C ILE A 852 22.00 27.20 0.03
N ILE A 853 23.16 27.74 -0.33
CA ILE A 853 23.26 28.93 -1.17
C ILE A 853 23.20 28.50 -2.64
N ILE A 854 22.15 28.94 -3.33
CA ILE A 854 21.97 28.72 -4.78
C ILE A 854 21.95 30.06 -5.51
N PRO A 855 22.91 30.33 -6.40
CA PRO A 855 22.93 31.55 -7.21
C PRO A 855 21.74 31.63 -8.18
N ALA A 856 21.37 32.87 -8.56
CA ALA A 856 20.31 33.12 -9.54
C ALA A 856 20.67 32.61 -10.95
N THR A 857 21.96 32.64 -11.31
CA THR A 857 22.50 32.11 -12.57
C THR A 857 23.23 30.79 -12.32
N ARG A 858 22.82 29.72 -13.01
CA ARG A 858 23.42 28.38 -12.95
C ARG A 858 24.16 28.11 -14.25
N ASP A 859 25.35 28.66 -14.35
CA ASP A 859 26.22 28.58 -15.54
C ASP A 859 27.49 27.76 -15.26
N LEU A 860 28.41 27.77 -16.22
CA LEU A 860 29.72 27.12 -16.13
C LEU A 860 30.57 27.60 -14.95
N GLU A 861 30.41 28.84 -14.48
CA GLU A 861 31.14 29.34 -13.32
C GLU A 861 30.59 28.73 -12.03
N TRP A 862 29.26 28.64 -11.92
CA TRP A 862 28.60 28.02 -10.77
C TRP A 862 28.90 26.51 -10.65
N VAL A 863 28.78 25.75 -11.74
CA VAL A 863 28.95 24.28 -11.71
C VAL A 863 30.37 23.87 -11.30
N ARG A 864 31.35 24.74 -11.54
CA ARG A 864 32.77 24.55 -11.18
C ARG A 864 33.19 25.24 -9.87
N ASN A 865 32.28 25.90 -9.17
CA ASN A 865 32.60 26.67 -7.96
C ASN A 865 32.75 25.76 -6.74
N VAL A 866 33.98 25.31 -6.50
CA VAL A 866 34.35 24.45 -5.36
C VAL A 866 34.24 25.18 -4.02
N GLU A 867 34.53 26.49 -3.94
CA GLU A 867 34.43 27.22 -2.67
C GLU A 867 32.98 27.28 -2.18
N LEU A 868 32.03 27.53 -3.08
CA LEU A 868 30.61 27.48 -2.77
C LEU A 868 30.19 26.08 -2.31
N THR A 869 30.76 25.01 -2.91
CA THR A 869 30.53 23.63 -2.45
C THR A 869 31.01 23.44 -1.02
N ARG A 870 32.22 23.92 -0.66
CA ARG A 870 32.75 23.85 0.71
C ARG A 870 31.88 24.61 1.71
N GLU A 871 31.44 25.82 1.34
CA GLU A 871 30.55 26.64 2.18
C GLU A 871 29.21 25.93 2.44
N ASN A 872 28.59 25.39 1.39
CA ASN A 872 27.32 24.65 1.50
C ASN A 872 27.48 23.39 2.35
N VAL A 873 28.55 22.60 2.14
CA VAL A 873 28.82 21.39 2.92
C VAL A 873 28.95 21.70 4.43
N LEU A 874 29.62 22.79 4.81
CA LEU A 874 29.71 23.20 6.20
C LEU A 874 28.41 23.80 6.74
N ALA A 875 27.58 24.40 5.88
CA ALA A 875 26.27 24.94 6.27
C ALA A 875 25.30 23.82 6.69
N LEU A 876 25.32 22.67 6.01
CA LEU A 876 24.48 21.50 6.31
C LEU A 876 24.64 20.97 7.75
N LEU A 877 25.80 21.19 8.37
CA LEU A 877 26.13 20.71 9.71
C LEU A 877 25.80 21.73 10.82
N LYS A 878 25.25 22.89 10.48
CA LYS A 878 24.90 23.91 11.47
C LYS A 878 23.66 23.50 12.27
N PRO A 879 23.59 23.85 13.57
CA PRO A 879 22.40 23.56 14.37
C PRO A 879 21.16 24.30 13.87
N ILE A 880 20.03 23.60 13.83
CA ILE A 880 18.71 24.13 13.49
C ILE A 880 17.92 24.30 14.77
N LYS A 881 17.42 25.51 15.03
CA LYS A 881 16.62 25.81 16.21
C LYS A 881 15.15 25.59 15.91
N GLN A 882 14.53 24.63 16.57
CA GLN A 882 13.11 24.38 16.42
C GLN A 882 12.44 24.08 17.76
N ARG A 883 11.40 24.85 18.09
CA ARG A 883 10.79 24.89 19.43
C ARG A 883 11.83 25.25 20.50
N GLU A 884 11.94 24.45 21.56
CA GLU A 884 12.83 24.71 22.70
C GLU A 884 14.23 24.07 22.53
N TYR A 885 14.47 23.31 21.46
CA TYR A 885 15.70 22.54 21.27
C TYR A 885 16.44 22.93 19.99
N GLU A 886 17.74 22.68 19.97
CA GLU A 886 18.60 22.75 18.78
C GLU A 886 18.90 21.34 18.29
N TRP A 887 18.84 21.14 16.97
CA TRP A 887 19.03 19.85 16.31
C TRP A 887 20.20 19.95 15.32
N VAL A 888 20.97 18.86 15.19
CA VAL A 888 22.11 18.77 14.27
C VAL A 888 21.91 17.56 13.35
N MET A 889 22.16 17.74 12.06
CA MET A 889 22.07 16.66 11.08
C MET A 889 23.23 15.67 11.26
N LEU A 890 22.92 14.40 11.50
CA LEU A 890 23.88 13.30 11.52
C LEU A 890 24.08 12.67 10.14
N ALA A 891 22.99 12.59 9.37
CA ALA A 891 22.97 11.98 8.05
C ALA A 891 21.89 12.64 7.19
N GLY A 892 22.05 12.61 5.86
CA GLY A 892 21.05 13.11 4.92
C GLY A 892 21.54 13.13 3.48
N SER A 893 20.62 13.02 2.54
CA SER A 893 20.85 13.24 1.11
C SER A 893 19.96 14.40 0.67
N ILE A 894 20.56 15.40 0.04
CA ILE A 894 19.89 16.61 -0.42
C ILE A 894 20.07 16.71 -1.93
N PHE A 895 18.98 16.96 -2.63
CA PHE A 895 18.91 17.09 -4.07
C PHE A 895 18.16 18.36 -4.45
N ILE A 896 18.77 19.22 -5.26
CA ILE A 896 18.12 20.45 -5.71
C ILE A 896 18.30 20.61 -7.22
N GLY A 897 17.18 20.67 -7.96
CA GLY A 897 17.18 20.77 -9.41
C GLY A 897 15.83 21.19 -10.01
N ASN A 898 15.79 21.38 -11.34
CA ASN A 898 14.58 21.71 -12.08
C ASN A 898 14.11 20.51 -12.93
N GLY A 899 13.27 19.64 -12.38
CA GLY A 899 12.69 18.47 -13.06
C GLY A 899 13.36 17.14 -12.67
N HIS A 900 13.00 16.01 -13.31
CA HIS A 900 13.49 14.67 -12.95
C HIS A 900 14.95 14.41 -13.42
N LYS A 901 15.73 13.73 -12.57
CA LYS A 901 17.18 13.41 -12.63
C LYS A 901 17.84 13.11 -13.97
N TYR A 902 17.12 12.72 -15.03
CA TYR A 902 17.74 12.44 -16.33
C TYR A 902 17.71 13.63 -17.31
N TYR A 903 16.81 14.60 -17.12
CA TYR A 903 16.58 15.71 -18.07
C TYR A 903 16.63 17.10 -17.43
N GLU A 904 17.16 17.20 -16.22
CA GLU A 904 17.33 18.48 -15.52
C GLU A 904 18.27 19.41 -16.28
N LYS A 905 17.87 20.69 -16.39
CA LYS A 905 18.77 21.74 -16.90
C LYS A 905 19.96 21.98 -15.97
N TRP A 906 19.78 21.72 -14.67
CA TRP A 906 20.81 21.83 -13.64
C TRP A 906 20.42 21.03 -12.38
N ALA A 907 21.42 20.51 -11.65
CA ALA A 907 21.25 19.79 -10.38
C ALA A 907 22.43 20.09 -9.42
N ASP A 908 22.16 20.05 -8.12
CA ASP A 908 23.16 20.15 -7.04
C ASP A 908 22.82 19.11 -5.95
N THR A 909 23.74 18.18 -5.70
CA THR A 909 23.52 17.00 -4.84
C THR A 909 24.53 16.97 -3.70
N TYR A 910 24.06 16.62 -2.50
CA TYR A 910 24.89 16.47 -1.30
C TYR A 910 24.48 15.19 -0.56
N SER A 911 25.42 14.31 -0.23
CA SER A 911 25.18 13.12 0.61
C SER A 911 26.10 13.17 1.83
N VAL A 912 25.53 13.22 3.04
CA VAL A 912 26.24 13.43 4.30
C VAL A 912 26.02 12.25 5.22
N TRP A 913 27.08 11.61 5.72
CA TRP A 913 27.00 10.47 6.62
C TRP A 913 28.00 10.58 7.78
N CYS A 914 27.54 10.45 9.02
CA CYS A 914 28.43 10.46 10.17
C CYS A 914 29.07 9.09 10.47
N CYS A 915 30.21 9.13 11.16
CA CYS A 915 30.98 7.97 11.58
C CYS A 915 31.58 8.21 12.98
N THR A 916 31.44 7.23 13.88
CA THR A 916 31.98 7.29 15.26
C THR A 916 33.39 6.70 15.39
N SER A 917 33.95 6.11 14.32
CA SER A 917 35.27 5.52 14.34
C SER A 917 36.37 6.51 13.97
N ASP A 918 37.44 6.52 14.75
CA ASP A 918 38.66 7.28 14.47
C ASP A 918 39.44 6.72 13.26
N SER A 919 39.31 5.42 12.99
CA SER A 919 40.14 4.70 12.01
C SER A 919 39.65 4.85 10.57
N GLU A 920 38.35 5.08 10.37
CA GLU A 920 37.77 5.26 9.04
C GLU A 920 38.26 6.59 8.44
N THR A 921 38.66 6.57 7.18
CA THR A 921 39.16 7.75 6.47
C THR A 921 39.03 7.57 4.96
N ILE A 922 38.85 8.66 4.24
CA ILE A 922 38.84 8.61 2.77
C ILE A 922 40.27 8.55 2.20
N SER A 923 40.42 7.80 1.11
CA SER A 923 41.64 7.65 0.32
C SER A 923 41.36 7.74 -1.18
N ASP A 924 42.36 8.21 -1.92
CA ASP A 924 42.32 8.38 -3.38
C ASP A 924 42.62 7.06 -4.14
N ASP A 925 42.08 5.95 -3.65
CA ASP A 925 42.23 4.60 -4.22
C ASP A 925 40.91 4.06 -4.78
N GLY A 926 39.89 4.93 -4.86
CA GLY A 926 38.52 4.59 -5.27
C GLY A 926 37.65 3.97 -4.18
N SER A 927 38.16 3.76 -2.96
CA SER A 927 37.39 3.18 -1.86
C SER A 927 36.50 4.19 -1.11
N ALA A 928 36.71 5.50 -1.28
CA ALA A 928 35.94 6.53 -0.57
C ALA A 928 34.41 6.43 -0.75
N ARG A 929 33.95 5.78 -1.82
CA ARG A 929 32.52 5.58 -2.12
C ARG A 929 31.77 4.83 -1.01
N TYR A 930 32.37 3.84 -0.32
CA TYR A 930 31.62 3.10 0.73
C TYR A 930 31.34 3.97 1.98
N LEU A 931 32.08 5.07 2.16
CA LEU A 931 31.88 6.01 3.27
C LEU A 931 30.96 7.18 2.90
N THR A 932 30.81 7.48 1.61
CA THR A 932 30.21 8.73 1.12
C THR A 932 28.99 8.53 0.21
N ILE A 933 28.87 7.40 -0.48
CA ILE A 933 27.81 7.11 -1.47
C ILE A 933 27.13 5.76 -1.19
N GLU A 934 27.91 4.70 -1.01
CA GLU A 934 27.44 3.29 -0.98
C GLU A 934 27.31 2.79 0.46
N LEU A 935 26.26 3.25 1.17
CA LEU A 935 25.97 2.80 2.54
C LEU A 935 25.67 1.30 2.60
N ASP A 936 26.16 0.65 3.66
CA ASP A 936 25.80 -0.74 3.98
C ASP A 936 24.29 -0.85 4.25
N GLU A 937 23.64 -1.88 3.69
CA GLU A 937 22.22 -2.16 3.96
C GLU A 937 22.00 -2.87 5.32
N TYR A 938 20.89 -2.55 5.97
CA TYR A 938 20.34 -3.22 7.14
C TYR A 938 18.94 -3.76 6.82
N ALA A 939 18.73 -5.04 7.08
CA ALA A 939 17.49 -5.77 6.74
C ALA A 939 16.96 -6.63 7.90
N ASP A 940 17.42 -6.39 9.13
CA ASP A 940 16.98 -7.10 10.34
C ASP A 940 16.07 -6.19 11.19
N ASN A 941 15.54 -6.68 12.30
CA ASN A 941 14.64 -5.94 13.18
C ASN A 941 15.35 -4.71 13.78
N ILE A 942 14.81 -3.51 13.54
CA ILE A 942 15.41 -2.24 13.99
C ILE A 942 15.54 -2.16 15.51
N ARG A 943 14.65 -2.79 16.28
CA ARG A 943 14.74 -2.82 17.76
C ARG A 943 16.01 -3.49 18.27
N ARG A 944 16.69 -4.28 17.42
CA ARG A 944 17.97 -4.96 17.73
C ARG A 944 19.19 -4.24 17.16
N TYR A 945 18.99 -3.16 16.42
CA TYR A 945 20.05 -2.47 15.69
C TYR A 945 21.22 -2.02 16.59
N SER A 946 20.95 -1.63 17.84
CA SER A 946 21.97 -1.28 18.83
C SER A 946 22.95 -2.41 19.18
N ARG A 947 22.61 -3.67 18.85
CA ARG A 947 23.39 -4.88 19.12
C ARG A 947 24.19 -5.37 17.91
N ILE A 948 24.17 -4.65 16.79
CA ILE A 948 24.92 -5.08 15.61
C ILE A 948 26.43 -5.08 15.87
N GLU A 949 27.12 -6.09 15.32
CA GLU A 949 28.58 -6.22 15.41
C GLU A 949 29.30 -5.81 14.12
N LYS A 950 28.60 -5.89 12.97
CA LYS A 950 29.18 -5.55 11.67
C LYS A 950 29.18 -4.04 11.44
N LYS A 951 30.36 -3.42 11.60
CA LYS A 951 30.59 -1.97 11.42
C LYS A 951 29.55 -1.10 12.16
N PRO A 952 29.40 -1.24 13.49
CA PRO A 952 28.43 -0.47 14.28
C PRO A 952 28.68 1.04 14.31
N TRP A 953 29.86 1.48 13.88
CA TRP A 953 30.27 2.89 13.82
C TRP A 953 29.83 3.65 12.56
N LEU A 954 29.19 2.99 11.58
CA LEU A 954 28.71 3.61 10.33
C LEU A 954 27.18 3.71 10.31
N CYS A 955 26.66 4.73 9.62
CA CYS A 955 25.27 4.78 9.19
C CYS A 955 24.91 3.56 8.31
N LYS A 956 23.64 3.15 8.34
CA LYS A 956 23.14 2.06 7.48
C LYS A 956 21.82 2.43 6.81
N ARG A 957 21.68 2.03 5.56
CA ARG A 957 20.43 2.19 4.80
C ARG A 957 19.49 1.04 5.13
N VAL A 958 18.23 1.31 5.40
CA VAL A 958 17.23 0.25 5.60
C VAL A 958 16.65 -0.16 4.25
N SER A 959 16.59 -1.46 3.97
CA SER A 959 15.96 -1.96 2.74
C SER A 959 14.46 -1.66 2.74
N ASN A 960 13.87 -1.36 1.58
CA ASN A 960 12.41 -1.27 1.46
C ASN A 960 11.75 -2.64 1.65
N ILE A 961 10.50 -2.65 2.13
CA ILE A 961 9.75 -3.90 2.41
C ILE A 961 9.63 -4.73 1.13
N TYR A 962 9.23 -4.10 0.02
CA TYR A 962 9.03 -4.79 -1.25
C TYR A 962 9.24 -3.84 -2.45
N GLY A 963 10.45 -3.83 -3.00
CA GLY A 963 10.83 -2.86 -4.06
C GLY A 963 10.22 -3.08 -5.44
N GLN A 964 9.46 -4.16 -5.66
CA GLN A 964 8.84 -4.49 -6.95
C GLN A 964 7.33 -4.22 -7.00
N SER A 965 6.72 -3.81 -5.88
CA SER A 965 5.31 -3.47 -5.81
C SER A 965 5.10 -2.11 -5.17
N ASN A 966 4.07 -1.41 -5.63
CA ASN A 966 3.64 -0.13 -5.08
C ASN A 966 2.65 -0.30 -3.91
N VAL A 967 2.48 -1.52 -3.38
CA VAL A 967 1.57 -1.78 -2.26
C VAL A 967 2.04 -1.14 -0.95
N PHE A 968 3.36 -1.03 -0.78
CA PHE A 968 3.98 -0.24 0.27
C PHE A 968 4.59 1.01 -0.35
N ASP A 969 4.44 2.13 0.36
CA ASP A 969 5.14 3.34 -0.01
C ASP A 969 6.66 3.13 0.18
N LEU A 970 7.46 3.69 -0.73
CA LEU A 970 8.91 3.63 -0.63
C LEU A 970 9.38 4.65 0.41
N THR A 971 10.44 4.29 1.14
CA THR A 971 11.13 5.16 2.09
C THR A 971 12.63 5.17 1.79
N ALA A 972 13.29 6.24 2.21
CA ALA A 972 14.75 6.39 2.15
C ALA A 972 15.37 6.31 3.55
N LEU A 973 14.80 5.51 4.46
CA LEU A 973 15.23 5.43 5.86
C LEU A 973 16.71 5.06 6.01
N VAL A 974 17.44 5.90 6.75
CA VAL A 974 18.82 5.66 7.19
C VAL A 974 18.86 5.66 8.71
N LEU A 975 19.65 4.75 9.27
CA LEU A 975 19.91 4.64 10.70
C LEU A 975 21.27 5.26 11.04
N PRO A 976 21.40 5.96 12.19
CA PRO A 976 22.68 6.50 12.66
C PRO A 976 23.65 5.35 13.05
N PRO A 977 24.92 5.64 13.38
CA PRO A 977 25.80 4.65 14.00
C PRO A 977 25.16 4.00 15.23
N ALA A 978 25.17 2.67 15.30
CA ALA A 978 24.62 1.89 16.41
C ALA A 978 25.34 2.18 17.74
N GLU A 979 26.61 2.61 17.68
CA GLU A 979 27.39 3.03 18.85
C GLU A 979 26.80 4.25 19.57
N LEU A 980 26.24 5.22 18.83
CA LEU A 980 25.55 6.38 19.44
C LEU A 980 24.32 5.93 20.22
N ILE A 981 23.53 5.04 19.62
CA ILE A 981 22.32 4.48 20.25
C ILE A 981 22.71 3.71 21.52
N ARG A 982 23.77 2.89 21.45
CA ARG A 982 24.27 2.11 22.59
C ARG A 982 24.80 3.00 23.71
N PHE A 983 25.52 4.07 23.38
CA PHE A 983 26.10 4.99 24.35
C PHE A 983 25.05 5.70 25.21
N PHE A 984 23.93 6.10 24.60
CA PHE A 984 22.82 6.76 25.30
C PHE A 984 21.72 5.79 25.78
N GLU A 985 21.90 4.48 25.57
CA GLU A 985 20.92 3.44 25.90
C GLU A 985 19.52 3.75 25.33
N LEU A 986 19.47 4.20 24.07
CA LEU A 986 18.21 4.64 23.46
C LEU A 986 17.36 3.45 22.99
N GLU A 987 16.05 3.60 23.12
CA GLU A 987 15.05 2.65 22.65
C GLU A 987 14.36 3.17 21.38
N TYR A 988 14.17 2.29 20.41
CA TYR A 988 13.50 2.64 19.16
C TYR A 988 11.98 2.74 19.36
N ASN A 989 11.39 3.84 18.91
CA ASN A 989 9.95 4.01 18.81
C ASN A 989 9.52 3.92 17.34
N VAL A 990 8.67 2.94 17.04
CA VAL A 990 8.26 2.65 15.66
C VAL A 990 7.32 3.75 15.11
N SER A 991 6.39 4.24 15.93
CA SER A 991 5.33 5.17 15.48
C SER A 991 5.86 6.45 14.83
N ASP A 992 6.96 6.98 15.35
CA ASP A 992 7.58 8.25 14.91
C ASP A 992 9.04 8.09 14.50
N CYS A 993 9.50 6.86 14.29
CA CYS A 993 10.86 6.48 13.89
C CYS A 993 11.97 7.23 14.65
N SER A 994 11.77 7.44 15.94
CA SER A 994 12.71 8.13 16.82
C SER A 994 13.36 7.19 17.83
N TRP A 995 14.55 7.57 18.29
CA TRP A 995 15.24 6.93 19.39
C TRP A 995 15.05 7.76 20.64
N LYS A 996 14.46 7.15 21.67
CA LYS A 996 14.06 7.81 22.91
C LYS A 996 14.93 7.33 24.07
N SER A 997 15.25 8.21 25.00
CA SER A 997 15.83 7.83 26.29
C SER A 997 14.79 7.16 27.18
N SER A 998 15.23 6.57 28.30
CA SER A 998 14.38 5.86 29.26
C SER A 998 13.26 6.70 29.89
N ASP A 999 13.39 8.03 29.89
CA ASP A 999 12.36 8.99 30.32
C ASP A 999 11.34 9.34 29.21
N GLY A 1000 11.50 8.78 28.00
CA GLY A 1000 10.66 9.05 26.83
C GLY A 1000 11.06 10.28 26.01
N THR A 1001 12.16 10.96 26.35
CA THR A 1001 12.65 12.12 25.59
C THR A 1001 13.20 11.68 24.23
N LYS A 1002 12.78 12.33 23.14
CA LYS A 1002 13.34 12.07 21.79
C LYS A 1002 14.75 12.63 21.69
N VAL A 1003 15.71 11.78 21.32
CA VAL A 1003 17.12 12.14 21.21
C VAL A 1003 17.58 12.15 19.76
N ILE A 1004 17.24 11.11 19.00
CA ILE A 1004 17.52 11.01 17.55
C ILE A 1004 16.21 10.79 16.81
N ILE A 1005 16.04 11.42 15.65
CA ILE A 1005 14.86 11.27 14.78
C ILE A 1005 15.36 10.93 13.38
N CYS A 1006 14.77 9.90 12.77
CA CYS A 1006 15.10 9.45 11.42
C CYS A 1006 13.92 9.70 10.50
N ASN A 1007 14.15 10.22 9.30
CA ASN A 1007 13.08 10.41 8.32
C ASN A 1007 12.65 9.05 7.74
N ASN A 1008 11.39 8.69 7.98
CA ASN A 1008 10.74 7.51 7.44
C ASN A 1008 9.45 7.86 6.66
N ASN A 1009 9.37 9.07 6.13
CA ASN A 1009 8.24 9.47 5.32
C ASN A 1009 8.25 8.75 3.97
N GLN A 1010 7.08 8.72 3.33
CA GLN A 1010 7.00 8.34 1.93
C GLN A 1010 7.94 9.23 1.13
N HIS A 1011 8.70 8.60 0.24
CA HIS A 1011 9.71 9.26 -0.53
C HIS A 1011 9.65 8.84 -2.02
N SER A 1012 9.74 9.83 -2.89
CA SER A 1012 9.99 9.69 -4.32
C SER A 1012 11.34 10.31 -4.67
N TYR A 1013 12.27 9.45 -5.10
CA TYR A 1013 13.62 9.83 -5.52
C TYR A 1013 13.68 10.88 -6.64
N TYR A 1014 12.56 11.09 -7.33
CA TYR A 1014 12.43 12.00 -8.46
C TYR A 1014 11.71 13.32 -8.13
N ASP A 1015 11.12 13.44 -6.94
CA ASP A 1015 10.25 14.55 -6.57
C ASP A 1015 10.67 15.25 -5.27
N ASP A 1016 11.31 14.52 -4.33
CA ASP A 1016 11.64 15.07 -3.01
C ASP A 1016 13.07 15.65 -2.95
N PRO A 1017 13.24 16.90 -2.46
CA PRO A 1017 14.54 17.55 -2.41
C PRO A 1017 15.41 17.09 -1.23
N VAL A 1018 14.84 16.41 -0.24
CA VAL A 1018 15.55 15.91 0.95
C VAL A 1018 15.11 14.49 1.25
N GLU A 1019 16.08 13.62 1.43
CA GLU A 1019 15.84 12.22 1.77
C GLU A 1019 16.85 11.73 2.84
N SER A 1020 16.57 10.58 3.45
CA SER A 1020 17.51 9.89 4.36
C SER A 1020 18.02 10.72 5.54
N THR A 1021 17.27 11.75 5.98
CA THR A 1021 17.75 12.64 7.02
C THR A 1021 17.65 12.02 8.42
N VAL A 1022 18.69 12.24 9.22
CA VAL A 1022 18.76 11.83 10.61
C VAL A 1022 19.26 13.02 11.42
N PHE A 1023 18.53 13.36 12.48
CA PHE A 1023 18.87 14.48 13.36
C PHE A 1023 19.07 14.01 14.80
N ILE A 1024 20.04 14.60 15.50
CA ILE A 1024 20.25 14.43 16.93
C ILE A 1024 20.07 15.77 17.65
N ARG A 1025 19.57 15.73 18.89
CA ARG A 1025 19.60 16.91 19.74
C ARG A 1025 21.02 17.34 20.06
N LYS A 1026 21.28 18.64 19.94
CA LYS A 1026 22.61 19.22 20.12
C LYS A 1026 23.20 18.96 21.51
N ASP A 1027 22.42 19.08 22.57
CA ASP A 1027 22.88 18.84 23.95
C ASP A 1027 23.35 17.40 24.18
N TYR A 1028 22.72 16.43 23.52
CA TYR A 1028 23.18 15.03 23.52
C TYR A 1028 24.45 14.87 22.69
N LEU A 1029 24.50 15.47 21.50
CA LEU A 1029 25.69 15.41 20.64
C LEU A 1029 26.93 16.00 21.34
N GLU A 1030 26.80 17.16 21.98
CA GLU A 1030 27.89 17.81 22.72
C GLU A 1030 28.42 16.90 23.84
N ARG A 1031 27.53 16.25 24.60
CA ARG A 1031 27.92 15.26 25.63
C ARG A 1031 28.67 14.06 25.06
N TYR A 1032 28.32 13.58 23.87
CA TYR A 1032 29.07 12.51 23.20
C TYR A 1032 30.49 12.97 22.85
N LEU A 1033 30.60 14.17 22.28
CA LEU A 1033 31.84 14.77 21.80
C LEU A 1033 32.83 15.16 22.92
N GLU A 1034 32.41 15.20 24.19
CA GLU A 1034 33.32 15.41 25.33
C GLU A 1034 34.41 14.34 25.42
N ASN A 1035 34.11 13.10 25.02
CA ASN A 1035 35.01 11.96 25.18
C ASN A 1035 35.14 11.07 23.92
N HIS A 1036 34.43 11.39 22.84
CA HIS A 1036 34.40 10.59 21.63
C HIS A 1036 34.52 11.47 20.38
N THR A 1037 34.98 10.88 19.29
CA THR A 1037 35.07 11.53 18.00
C THR A 1037 33.83 11.28 17.17
N LEU A 1038 33.40 12.27 16.39
CA LEU A 1038 32.42 12.10 15.31
C LEU A 1038 32.97 12.75 14.04
N LYS A 1039 33.13 11.95 12.98
CA LYS A 1039 33.49 12.42 11.64
C LYS A 1039 32.25 12.50 10.76
N TYR A 1040 32.29 13.35 9.75
CA TYR A 1040 31.33 13.34 8.65
C TYR A 1040 32.04 13.06 7.34
N PHE A 1041 31.46 12.16 6.55
CA PHE A 1041 31.86 11.86 5.19
C PHE A 1041 30.81 12.43 4.25
N VAL A 1042 31.22 13.29 3.33
CA VAL A 1042 30.29 14.00 2.45
C VAL A 1042 30.66 13.77 0.99
N PHE A 1043 29.69 13.45 0.16
CA PHE A 1043 29.82 13.48 -1.30
C PHE A 1043 29.02 14.66 -1.86
N THR A 1044 29.55 15.30 -2.90
CA THR A 1044 28.86 16.36 -3.63
C THR A 1044 29.00 16.15 -5.14
N GLU A 1045 28.02 16.59 -5.92
CA GLU A 1045 28.14 16.71 -7.37
C GLU A 1045 27.19 17.79 -7.91
N ARG A 1046 27.61 18.49 -8.97
CA ARG A 1046 26.75 19.43 -9.70
C ARG A 1046 26.65 19.04 -11.17
N ARG A 1047 25.50 19.36 -11.76
CA ARG A 1047 25.19 19.10 -13.15
C ARG A 1047 24.61 20.34 -13.82
N ILE A 1048 24.96 20.56 -15.09
CA ILE A 1048 24.24 21.44 -16.03
C ILE A 1048 24.13 20.74 -17.39
N ALA A 1049 23.15 21.13 -18.21
CA ALA A 1049 22.92 20.51 -19.52
C ALA A 1049 24.14 20.59 -20.47
N GLU A 1050 24.98 21.64 -20.36
CA GLU A 1050 26.11 21.88 -21.26
C GLU A 1050 27.30 20.95 -21.00
N THR A 1051 27.55 20.58 -19.75
CA THR A 1051 28.73 19.79 -19.34
C THR A 1051 28.39 18.46 -18.71
N ASP A 1052 27.11 18.16 -18.53
CA ASP A 1052 26.63 17.10 -17.64
C ASP A 1052 27.20 17.32 -16.22
N TYR A 1053 27.68 16.27 -15.54
CA TYR A 1053 28.31 16.40 -14.22
C TYR A 1053 29.70 17.02 -14.32
N ALA A 1054 29.98 18.00 -13.46
CA ALA A 1054 31.29 18.65 -13.40
C ALA A 1054 32.25 17.85 -12.49
N ASP A 1055 33.34 17.33 -13.07
CA ASP A 1055 34.38 16.60 -12.34
C ASP A 1055 34.96 17.44 -11.18
N GLU A 1056 35.06 18.77 -11.33
CA GLU A 1056 35.65 19.66 -10.33
C GLU A 1056 34.84 19.73 -9.03
N THR A 1057 33.52 19.51 -9.09
CA THR A 1057 32.62 19.55 -7.93
C THR A 1057 32.10 18.17 -7.53
N SER A 1058 32.54 17.11 -8.23
CA SER A 1058 32.36 15.71 -7.82
C SER A 1058 33.41 15.32 -6.78
N LEU A 1059 33.12 15.61 -5.51
CA LEU A 1059 34.10 15.60 -4.42
C LEU A 1059 33.66 14.72 -3.26
N HIS A 1060 34.63 14.08 -2.61
CA HIS A 1060 34.47 13.42 -1.32
C HIS A 1060 35.20 14.23 -0.24
N PHE A 1061 34.52 14.51 0.87
CA PHE A 1061 35.05 15.25 2.02
C PHE A 1061 35.09 14.37 3.28
N GLU A 1062 36.12 14.57 4.10
CA GLU A 1062 36.17 14.13 5.50
C GLU A 1062 36.18 15.38 6.39
N ILE A 1063 35.21 15.48 7.28
CA ILE A 1063 35.00 16.65 8.15
C ILE A 1063 35.10 16.20 9.60
N LEU A 1064 35.87 16.94 10.39
CA LEU A 1064 36.02 16.74 11.82
C LEU A 1064 35.94 18.09 12.53
N ASN A 1065 35.19 18.16 13.64
CA ASN A 1065 35.02 19.39 14.44
C ASN A 1065 34.60 20.63 13.61
N GLY A 1066 33.74 20.42 12.62
CA GLY A 1066 33.25 21.50 11.73
C GLY A 1066 34.29 22.04 10.75
N ARG A 1067 35.38 21.28 10.48
CA ARG A 1067 36.43 21.64 9.52
C ARG A 1067 36.66 20.50 8.53
N ILE A 1068 36.88 20.85 7.27
CA ILE A 1068 37.26 19.90 6.23
C ILE A 1068 38.72 19.49 6.46
N GLU A 1069 38.97 18.23 6.76
CA GLU A 1069 40.30 17.65 6.98
C GLU A 1069 40.87 17.04 5.69
N LYS A 1070 40.01 16.45 4.85
CA LYS A 1070 40.38 15.91 3.54
C LYS A 1070 39.33 16.21 2.48
N GLU A 1071 39.81 16.35 1.25
CA GLU A 1071 39.03 16.56 0.03
C GLU A 1071 39.71 15.77 -1.10
N ILE A 1072 38.97 14.91 -1.79
CA ILE A 1072 39.46 14.12 -2.93
C ILE A 1072 38.43 14.12 -4.08
N LEU A 1073 38.92 13.99 -5.31
CA LEU A 1073 38.07 13.93 -6.50
C LEU A 1073 37.47 12.54 -6.70
N ASN A 1074 36.26 12.49 -7.24
CA ASN A 1074 35.61 11.25 -7.62
C ASN A 1074 36.08 10.80 -9.02
N HIS A 1075 37.13 9.97 -9.10
CA HIS A 1075 37.74 9.54 -10.37
C HIS A 1075 36.94 8.49 -11.19
N GLY A 1076 35.60 8.51 -11.12
CA GLY A 1076 34.74 7.71 -12.02
C GLY A 1076 34.94 6.18 -11.97
N GLY A 1077 35.41 5.64 -10.85
CA GLY A 1077 35.56 4.18 -10.65
C GLY A 1077 36.58 3.48 -11.55
N ARG A 1078 37.38 4.22 -12.34
CA ARG A 1078 38.42 3.67 -13.24
C ARG A 1078 39.82 3.78 -12.64
N THR A 1079 40.03 3.19 -11.47
CA THR A 1079 41.38 2.89 -10.98
C THR A 1079 41.47 1.41 -10.69
N SER A 1080 42.38 0.75 -11.39
CA SER A 1080 42.81 -0.62 -11.10
C SER A 1080 43.23 -0.68 -9.64
N ARG A 1081 42.47 -1.40 -8.80
CA ARG A 1081 42.89 -1.72 -7.43
C ARG A 1081 44.32 -2.25 -7.50
N THR A 1082 45.27 -1.52 -6.91
CA THR A 1082 46.57 -2.09 -6.59
C THR A 1082 46.31 -3.26 -5.63
N PRO A 1083 46.71 -4.51 -5.98
CA PRO A 1083 46.37 -5.66 -5.17
C PRO A 1083 47.10 -5.55 -3.84
N ALA A 1084 46.36 -5.25 -2.77
CA ALA A 1084 46.86 -5.37 -1.41
C ALA A 1084 47.22 -6.84 -1.17
N PHE A 1085 48.47 -7.08 -0.79
CA PHE A 1085 49.00 -8.43 -0.58
C PHE A 1085 48.24 -9.12 0.57
N ASN A 1086 47.52 -10.20 0.28
CA ASN A 1086 46.71 -10.86 1.30
C ASN A 1086 47.59 -11.63 2.29
N ALA A 1087 47.58 -11.21 3.56
CA ALA A 1087 48.39 -11.81 4.62
C ALA A 1087 48.10 -13.31 4.85
N LEU A 1088 46.88 -13.77 4.54
CA LEU A 1088 46.47 -15.18 4.63
C LEU A 1088 47.26 -16.07 3.64
N CYS A 1089 47.64 -15.51 2.48
CA CYS A 1089 48.36 -16.25 1.43
C CYS A 1089 49.78 -16.64 1.83
N LYS A 1090 50.44 -15.88 2.74
CA LYS A 1090 51.83 -16.16 3.17
C LYS A 1090 52.00 -17.49 3.92
N LYS A 1091 50.92 -18.02 4.52
CA LYS A 1091 50.95 -19.25 5.33
C LYS A 1091 50.27 -20.44 4.65
N CYS A 1092 49.70 -20.27 3.45
CA CYS A 1092 48.97 -21.33 2.77
C CYS A 1092 49.95 -22.19 1.93
N PRO A 1093 50.03 -23.52 2.14
CA PRO A 1093 50.87 -24.42 1.33
C PRO A 1093 50.49 -24.45 -0.16
N HIS A 1094 49.27 -24.01 -0.47
CA HIS A 1094 48.74 -23.93 -1.84
C HIS A 1094 48.97 -22.57 -2.50
N SER A 1095 49.75 -21.68 -1.87
CA SER A 1095 50.06 -20.33 -2.41
C SER A 1095 50.77 -20.36 -3.76
N HIS A 1096 51.48 -21.44 -4.09
CA HIS A 1096 52.11 -21.66 -5.41
C HIS A 1096 51.09 -21.79 -6.56
N ILE A 1097 49.82 -22.07 -6.27
CA ILE A 1097 48.75 -22.11 -7.28
C ILE A 1097 48.52 -20.70 -7.86
N ARG A 1098 48.82 -19.65 -7.08
CA ARG A 1098 48.84 -18.25 -7.56
C ARG A 1098 49.76 -18.05 -8.75
N ASP A 1099 50.88 -18.76 -8.83
CA ASP A 1099 51.84 -18.60 -9.92
C ASP A 1099 51.31 -19.17 -11.27
N TYR A 1100 50.20 -19.91 -11.22
CA TYR A 1100 49.47 -20.44 -12.38
C TYR A 1100 48.20 -19.63 -12.73
N ILE A 1101 47.83 -18.64 -11.91
CA ILE A 1101 46.72 -17.69 -12.14
C ILE A 1101 47.30 -16.45 -12.81
#